data_AF-A0AAN0JSU1-F1
#
_entry.id   AF-A0AAN0JSU1-F1
#
_cell.length_a   1.000
_cell.length_b   1.000
_cell.length_c   1.000
_cell.angle_alpha   90.00
_cell.angle_beta   90.00
_cell.angle_gamma   90.00
#
_symmetry.space_group_name_H-M   'P 1'
#
loop_
_entity.id
_entity.type
_entity.pdbx_description
1 polymer ?
#
loop_
_entity_poly.entity_id
_entity_poly.type
_entity_poly.pdbx_seq_one_letter_code
_entity_poly.pdbx_strand_id
1 'polypeptide(L)'
;MSALLIKNLLMLLSKYFPTPEVGVVPETIKDHNVVPQDNRRTNQTKATQSDTSPDTKVASNSSLQPLSPQVKVHVPVPKDLLTNFSSMRTCYGRMFYNVSKIIKIQPPPLEEIKELLSCRSIVLRQKAEQCANIPSVLCLIQNECSLTDIELLHSVVEDMKITEATGYIETYRTELKEFCKSLSISLCLNERFASIPSFQCETVTLVFDWEPEEHVLQDIKDILSKVTSYIILKEAEYKLRHAISSKEKETIKLKQELLMMKVLEEESLSVQSDTESIKEVEEEPLYEELTVLSSQFNEIKEENKELSDKIFKMKVEYLRLLTLSSNTDSDLTNVEDKDMERIVATTQSALEDDEQDTGAPYTLEKYSYVEDKDMERIVATTQSALEDDEQDTGVPYTLEKYSYEYFREPMSRFPGFIRGALRKNSAETEIWAHVREPIKKALLKSIILNMSSPILKYMGDYPSKKLRLSTELTDQVFEHAVSHEVLRDEVYCQIIKQLTFNKLRFSEERGWELLWLASGLFPCSQVLYKEVNQFLRSRIKRWLIAADIQQRLYKSTQSGARQYPPHLIEVDAIQNKTTQIFHKVFFPDDSSQAFEIDSSTRSRDFCATIAERLGLKFIVGFSLFVKIGDKTISVPETEFFFDFVRHLTKWFKRARRKDANLNLTYKLFFMKKLWVNMTIGKDRKSDVIFHYHQELPKYLRGYHKCTRDDTALLGSYIYRVKFGDTRSHFGEIPQMLRELIPHDMLREFHPEDWKRAIVANFSRHHTKSSEEAKISFLKYVSRWETFGSTFFEVRQITEPRLPEILLIGLNKNGVMLIDPANKDILATHPFTMITNWSCGSNYFHMTIGNPIEGSRLLCETSLGYKMDDLLTSYISLILAEIKKKNPGAVGGAGSRR
;
A
#
# COMPACT_ATOMS: atom_id res chain seq x y z
N MET A 1 -5.08 -14.45 -24.12
CA MET A 1 -5.71 -14.78 -22.82
C MET A 1 -7.04 -15.52 -22.94
N SER A 2 -7.97 -15.08 -23.81
CA SER A 2 -9.24 -15.77 -24.07
C SER A 2 -9.10 -17.26 -24.40
N ALA A 3 -8.14 -17.64 -25.26
CA ALA A 3 -7.85 -19.03 -25.60
C ALA A 3 -7.33 -19.88 -24.41
N LEU A 4 -6.52 -19.28 -23.52
CA LEU A 4 -5.96 -19.94 -22.33
C LEU A 4 -7.05 -20.22 -21.28
N LEU A 5 -8.00 -19.29 -21.17
CA LEU A 5 -9.14 -19.39 -20.26
C LEU A 5 -10.14 -20.45 -20.70
N ILE A 6 -10.38 -20.57 -22.01
CA ILE A 6 -11.17 -21.66 -22.62
C ILE A 6 -10.51 -23.02 -22.34
N LYS A 7 -9.17 -23.12 -22.49
CA LYS A 7 -8.41 -24.34 -22.20
C LYS A 7 -8.49 -24.76 -20.72
N ASN A 8 -8.41 -23.80 -19.79
CA ASN A 8 -8.55 -24.05 -18.35
C ASN A 8 -9.95 -24.48 -17.93
N LEU A 9 -10.97 -24.00 -18.63
CA LEU A 9 -12.36 -24.37 -18.40
C LEU A 9 -12.68 -25.77 -18.93
N LEU A 10 -12.12 -26.14 -20.08
CA LEU A 10 -12.19 -27.49 -20.63
C LEU A 10 -11.45 -28.51 -19.74
N MET A 11 -10.34 -28.11 -19.09
CA MET A 11 -9.66 -28.90 -18.05
C MET A 11 -10.48 -29.06 -16.75
N LEU A 12 -11.26 -28.03 -16.36
CA LEU A 12 -12.14 -28.15 -15.20
C LEU A 12 -13.27 -29.13 -15.52
N LEU A 13 -13.86 -29.03 -16.71
CA LEU A 13 -14.88 -29.95 -17.19
C LEU A 13 -14.38 -31.39 -17.29
N SER A 14 -13.14 -31.62 -17.75
CA SER A 14 -12.58 -32.98 -17.84
C SER A 14 -12.44 -33.68 -16.47
N LYS A 15 -12.34 -32.94 -15.36
CA LYS A 15 -12.37 -33.53 -14.00
C LYS A 15 -13.71 -34.17 -13.64
N TYR A 16 -14.81 -33.72 -14.24
CA TYR A 16 -16.15 -34.27 -14.05
C TYR A 16 -16.45 -35.44 -15.03
N PHE A 17 -15.54 -35.71 -15.98
CA PHE A 17 -15.73 -36.67 -17.06
C PHE A 17 -14.45 -37.48 -17.36
N PRO A 18 -14.08 -38.48 -16.54
CA PRO A 18 -13.06 -39.44 -16.95
C PRO A 18 -13.54 -40.24 -18.17
N THR A 19 -12.57 -40.72 -18.96
CA THR A 19 -12.76 -41.59 -20.14
C THR A 19 -13.78 -42.71 -19.86
N PRO A 20 -14.75 -42.96 -20.76
CA PRO A 20 -15.71 -44.03 -20.56
C PRO A 20 -15.00 -45.39 -20.55
N GLU A 21 -14.98 -46.08 -19.39
CA GLU A 21 -14.61 -47.49 -19.34
C GLU A 21 -15.67 -48.32 -20.08
N VAL A 22 -15.25 -48.96 -21.17
CA VAL A 22 -16.12 -49.87 -21.94
C VAL A 22 -16.31 -51.15 -21.13
N GLY A 23 -17.51 -51.38 -20.59
CA GLY A 23 -17.93 -52.72 -20.12
C GLY A 23 -18.70 -52.84 -18.81
N VAL A 24 -19.04 -51.75 -18.10
CA VAL A 24 -19.77 -51.86 -16.82
C VAL A 24 -21.20 -51.36 -16.95
N VAL A 25 -22.16 -52.28 -16.80
CA VAL A 25 -23.59 -52.00 -16.63
C VAL A 25 -23.77 -51.18 -15.34
N PRO A 26 -24.57 -50.09 -15.30
CA PRO A 26 -24.81 -49.37 -14.06
C PRO A 26 -25.69 -50.20 -13.13
N GLU A 27 -25.10 -50.82 -12.10
CA GLU A 27 -25.85 -51.37 -10.98
C GLU A 27 -26.39 -50.24 -10.08
N THR A 28 -27.72 -50.12 -10.06
CA THR A 28 -28.59 -49.65 -8.98
C THR A 28 -28.05 -48.59 -8.00
N ILE A 29 -28.50 -47.34 -8.23
CA ILE A 29 -28.40 -46.23 -7.28
C ILE A 29 -29.36 -46.48 -6.10
N LYS A 30 -28.84 -46.63 -4.89
CA LYS A 30 -29.64 -46.66 -3.65
C LYS A 30 -29.95 -45.25 -3.15
N ASP A 31 -31.23 -45.02 -2.86
CA ASP A 31 -31.76 -43.84 -2.18
C ASP A 31 -31.26 -43.76 -0.72
N HIS A 32 -30.72 -42.61 -0.33
CA HIS A 32 -30.60 -42.23 1.09
C HIS A 32 -30.94 -40.74 1.28
N ASN A 33 -32.23 -40.42 1.18
CA ASN A 33 -32.82 -39.32 1.93
C ASN A 33 -33.18 -39.83 3.33
N VAL A 34 -32.23 -39.84 4.27
CA VAL A 34 -32.52 -39.91 5.71
C VAL A 34 -31.51 -39.06 6.46
N VAL A 35 -31.99 -37.95 7.00
CA VAL A 35 -31.34 -37.16 8.05
C VAL A 35 -31.28 -38.00 9.33
N PRO A 36 -30.18 -37.96 10.11
CA PRO A 36 -30.29 -38.20 11.54
C PRO A 36 -29.96 -36.94 12.36
N GLN A 37 -30.88 -36.67 13.28
CA GLN A 37 -30.79 -35.70 14.37
C GLN A 37 -29.68 -36.02 15.38
N ASP A 38 -29.31 -34.96 16.13
CA ASP A 38 -28.52 -34.89 17.37
C ASP A 38 -28.33 -36.17 18.21
N ASN A 39 -27.11 -36.37 18.76
CA ASN A 39 -26.91 -36.38 20.22
C ASN A 39 -25.43 -36.51 20.70
N ARG A 40 -25.06 -35.59 21.59
CA ARG A 40 -24.27 -35.67 22.85
C ARG A 40 -23.14 -36.72 23.07
N ARG A 41 -21.98 -36.16 23.49
CA ARG A 41 -21.04 -36.55 24.58
C ARG A 41 -20.65 -38.03 24.73
N THR A 42 -19.34 -38.33 24.74
CA THR A 42 -18.51 -38.53 25.96
C THR A 42 -17.05 -38.91 25.64
N ASN A 43 -16.17 -38.52 26.55
CA ASN A 43 -14.74 -38.80 26.65
C ASN A 43 -14.40 -40.30 26.80
N GLN A 44 -13.21 -40.74 26.35
CA GLN A 44 -12.10 -41.24 27.22
C GLN A 44 -11.03 -42.06 26.45
N THR A 45 -9.80 -41.53 26.48
CA THR A 45 -8.50 -42.11 26.95
C THR A 45 -7.94 -43.49 26.54
N LYS A 46 -6.60 -43.46 26.36
CA LYS A 46 -5.50 -44.47 26.50
C LYS A 46 -5.04 -45.14 25.18
N ALA A 47 -3.82 -44.88 24.67
CA ALA A 47 -2.46 -45.27 25.15
C ALA A 47 -2.26 -46.81 25.10
N THR A 48 -1.18 -47.41 24.57
CA THR A 48 0.25 -47.06 24.64
C THR A 48 1.10 -47.99 23.72
N GLN A 49 2.34 -47.57 23.40
CA GLN A 49 3.61 -48.35 23.24
C GLN A 49 3.79 -49.28 22.01
N SER A 50 4.97 -49.49 21.43
CA SER A 50 6.35 -48.97 21.56
C SER A 50 7.26 -49.67 20.51
N ASP A 51 8.28 -48.96 20.01
CA ASP A 51 9.68 -49.35 19.70
C ASP A 51 9.97 -50.70 18.96
N THR A 52 10.93 -50.88 18.03
CA THR A 52 12.30 -50.34 17.87
C THR A 52 12.86 -50.85 16.52
N SER A 53 13.78 -50.11 15.88
CA SER A 53 14.71 -50.59 14.82
C SER A 53 15.93 -51.33 15.45
N PRO A 54 16.93 -51.96 14.76
CA PRO A 54 17.67 -51.46 13.57
C PRO A 54 18.24 -52.48 12.53
N ASP A 55 18.65 -51.90 11.38
CA ASP A 55 19.76 -52.21 10.45
C ASP A 55 20.14 -53.65 10.01
N THR A 56 20.19 -53.90 8.68
CA THR A 56 21.43 -53.91 7.83
C THR A 56 21.18 -54.54 6.43
N LYS A 57 21.70 -53.84 5.41
CA LYS A 57 21.95 -54.10 3.96
C LYS A 57 22.00 -55.54 3.39
N VAL A 58 21.51 -55.72 2.15
CA VAL A 58 22.27 -56.01 0.87
C VAL A 58 21.42 -56.80 -0.16
N ALA A 59 21.22 -56.17 -1.32
CA ALA A 59 21.11 -56.64 -2.73
C ALA A 59 19.98 -57.57 -3.27
N SER A 60 19.52 -57.10 -4.45
CA SER A 60 19.13 -57.81 -5.70
C SER A 60 17.71 -58.34 -5.92
N ASN A 61 16.98 -57.53 -6.72
CA ASN A 61 16.15 -57.82 -7.90
C ASN A 61 14.86 -58.67 -7.87
N SER A 62 13.85 -58.03 -8.48
CA SER A 62 12.69 -58.54 -9.22
C SER A 62 11.64 -59.38 -8.49
N SER A 63 10.51 -58.75 -8.15
CA SER A 63 9.19 -59.25 -8.55
C SER A 63 8.16 -58.12 -8.50
N LEU A 64 7.25 -58.14 -9.47
CA LEU A 64 6.11 -57.23 -9.58
C LEU A 64 5.23 -57.30 -8.32
N GLN A 65 4.94 -56.14 -7.73
CA GLN A 65 3.87 -55.97 -6.75
C GLN A 65 2.75 -55.06 -7.29
N PRO A 66 1.51 -55.26 -6.82
CA PRO A 66 0.29 -54.79 -7.49
C PRO A 66 0.06 -53.30 -7.26
N LEU A 67 -0.44 -52.63 -8.29
CA LEU A 67 -0.95 -51.26 -8.20
C LEU A 67 -2.05 -51.16 -7.13
N SER A 68 -1.89 -50.15 -6.28
CA SER A 68 -2.81 -49.66 -5.25
C SER A 68 -4.25 -49.44 -5.76
N PRO A 69 -5.27 -49.54 -4.87
CA PRO A 69 -6.67 -49.40 -5.27
C PRO A 69 -6.97 -47.96 -5.72
N GLN A 70 -7.50 -47.81 -6.93
CA GLN A 70 -8.01 -46.53 -7.43
C GLN A 70 -9.18 -46.08 -6.55
N VAL A 71 -9.03 -44.95 -5.87
CA VAL A 71 -10.10 -44.28 -5.13
C VAL A 71 -11.08 -43.69 -6.16
N LYS A 72 -12.26 -44.29 -6.31
CA LYS A 72 -13.35 -43.72 -7.12
C LYS A 72 -13.87 -42.47 -6.41
N VAL A 73 -13.58 -41.30 -6.97
CA VAL A 73 -14.14 -40.01 -6.54
C VAL A 73 -15.59 -39.94 -7.00
N HIS A 74 -16.53 -39.98 -6.07
CA HIS A 74 -17.94 -39.71 -6.36
C HIS A 74 -18.19 -38.20 -6.33
N VAL A 75 -18.49 -37.63 -7.50
CA VAL A 75 -18.88 -36.22 -7.63
C VAL A 75 -20.41 -36.13 -7.74
N PRO A 76 -21.11 -35.49 -6.79
CA PRO A 76 -22.56 -35.31 -6.88
C PRO A 76 -22.90 -34.31 -7.99
N VAL A 77 -23.77 -34.71 -8.92
CA VAL A 77 -24.30 -33.85 -9.99
C VAL A 77 -25.78 -33.58 -9.72
N PRO A 78 -26.25 -32.32 -9.76
CA PRO A 78 -27.67 -31.99 -9.63
C PRO A 78 -28.53 -32.74 -10.67
N LYS A 79 -29.72 -33.22 -10.26
CA LYS A 79 -30.64 -34.03 -11.11
C LYS A 79 -31.01 -33.35 -12.42
N ASP A 80 -31.04 -32.02 -12.42
CA ASP A 80 -31.51 -31.19 -13.53
C ASP A 80 -30.48 -31.13 -14.67
N LEU A 81 -29.20 -31.37 -14.36
CA LEU A 81 -28.10 -31.35 -15.31
C LEU A 81 -27.79 -32.73 -15.91
N LEU A 82 -28.22 -33.82 -15.28
CA LEU A 82 -28.00 -35.20 -15.74
C LEU A 82 -28.54 -35.45 -17.16
N THR A 83 -29.66 -34.82 -17.51
CA THR A 83 -30.29 -34.94 -18.83
C THR A 83 -29.45 -34.28 -19.91
N ASN A 84 -28.94 -33.07 -19.65
CA ASN A 84 -28.09 -32.32 -20.59
C ASN A 84 -26.73 -33.00 -20.80
N PHE A 85 -26.14 -33.54 -19.74
CA PHE A 85 -24.90 -34.32 -19.83
C PHE A 85 -25.07 -35.65 -20.58
N SER A 86 -26.22 -36.33 -20.40
CA SER A 86 -26.54 -37.54 -21.16
C SER A 86 -26.73 -37.26 -22.65
N SER A 87 -27.31 -36.10 -22.98
CA SER A 87 -27.41 -35.61 -24.36
C SER A 87 -26.02 -35.40 -24.99
N MET A 88 -25.11 -34.71 -24.29
CA MET A 88 -23.74 -34.48 -24.81
C MET A 88 -22.94 -35.77 -24.99
N ARG A 89 -23.06 -36.75 -24.07
CA ARG A 89 -22.43 -38.07 -24.25
C ARG A 89 -22.97 -38.81 -25.47
N THR A 90 -24.27 -38.69 -25.73
CA THR A 90 -24.91 -39.27 -26.90
C THR A 90 -24.40 -38.62 -28.19
N CYS A 91 -24.24 -37.29 -28.19
CA CYS A 91 -23.67 -36.58 -29.33
C CYS A 91 -22.21 -36.98 -29.60
N TYR A 92 -21.36 -37.04 -28.56
CA TYR A 92 -19.98 -37.51 -28.69
C TYR A 92 -19.91 -38.92 -29.26
N GLY A 93 -20.70 -39.85 -28.71
CA GLY A 93 -20.77 -41.22 -29.19
C GLY A 93 -21.21 -41.30 -30.66
N ARG A 94 -22.19 -40.48 -31.06
CA ARG A 94 -22.67 -40.39 -32.45
C ARG A 94 -21.58 -39.86 -33.39
N MET A 95 -20.90 -38.78 -33.01
CA MET A 95 -19.78 -38.22 -33.78
C MET A 95 -18.67 -39.25 -33.94
N PHE A 96 -18.22 -39.86 -32.84
CA PHE A 96 -17.13 -40.84 -32.87
C PHE A 96 -17.50 -42.07 -33.69
N TYR A 97 -18.73 -42.56 -33.57
CA TYR A 97 -19.25 -43.69 -34.35
C TYR A 97 -19.24 -43.39 -35.85
N ASN A 98 -19.76 -42.23 -36.27
CA ASN A 98 -19.83 -41.86 -37.69
C ASN A 98 -18.44 -41.64 -38.29
N VAL A 99 -17.55 -40.94 -37.59
CA VAL A 99 -16.16 -40.75 -38.01
C VAL A 99 -15.44 -42.10 -38.11
N SER A 100 -15.56 -42.94 -37.09
CA SER A 100 -14.97 -44.29 -37.10
C SER A 100 -15.52 -45.17 -38.22
N LYS A 101 -16.80 -45.04 -38.56
CA LYS A 101 -17.43 -45.78 -39.66
C LYS A 101 -16.83 -45.34 -41.01
N ILE A 102 -16.65 -44.04 -41.23
CA ILE A 102 -16.04 -43.50 -42.46
C ILE A 102 -14.60 -43.97 -42.59
N ILE A 103 -13.80 -43.86 -41.52
CA ILE A 103 -12.41 -44.33 -41.49
C ILE A 103 -12.32 -45.83 -41.75
N LYS A 104 -13.29 -46.64 -41.31
CA LYS A 104 -13.31 -48.09 -41.60
C LYS A 104 -13.72 -48.42 -43.04
N ILE A 105 -14.53 -47.58 -43.67
CA ILE A 105 -14.96 -47.76 -45.07
C ILE A 105 -13.84 -47.36 -46.03
N GLN A 106 -13.12 -46.28 -45.71
CA GLN A 106 -11.97 -45.79 -46.47
C GLN A 106 -10.76 -45.61 -45.54
N PRO A 107 -10.06 -46.72 -45.21
CA PRO A 107 -8.96 -46.68 -44.25
C PRO A 107 -7.74 -45.95 -44.82
N PRO A 108 -7.19 -44.95 -44.10
CA PRO A 108 -5.88 -44.39 -44.41
C PRO A 108 -4.77 -45.43 -44.21
N PRO A 109 -3.57 -45.20 -44.75
CA PRO A 109 -2.41 -46.04 -44.47
C PRO A 109 -2.12 -46.10 -42.96
N LEU A 110 -2.09 -47.31 -42.40
CA LEU A 110 -1.94 -47.53 -40.96
C LEU A 110 -0.65 -46.90 -40.41
N GLU A 111 0.44 -46.98 -41.17
CA GLU A 111 1.74 -46.45 -40.75
C GLU A 111 1.77 -44.92 -40.76
N GLU A 112 1.03 -44.25 -41.65
CA GLU A 112 0.92 -42.78 -41.64
C GLU A 112 0.17 -42.27 -40.40
N ILE A 113 -0.89 -42.99 -39.96
CA ILE A 113 -1.58 -42.62 -38.71
C ILE A 113 -0.68 -42.87 -37.49
N LYS A 114 0.07 -43.98 -37.48
CA LYS A 114 1.02 -44.27 -36.39
C LYS A 114 2.14 -43.23 -36.34
N GLU A 115 2.68 -42.82 -37.48
CA GLU A 115 3.69 -41.76 -37.58
C GLU A 115 3.13 -40.45 -37.05
N LEU A 116 1.91 -40.06 -37.46
CA LEU A 116 1.23 -38.87 -36.98
C LEU A 116 1.04 -38.87 -35.46
N LEU A 117 0.59 -39.99 -34.87
CA LEU A 117 0.45 -40.15 -33.43
C LEU A 117 1.81 -40.13 -32.71
N SER A 118 2.84 -40.69 -33.33
CA SER A 118 4.21 -40.78 -32.82
C SER A 118 4.94 -39.42 -32.79
N CYS A 119 4.52 -38.46 -33.60
CA CYS A 119 5.01 -37.09 -33.59
C CYS A 119 4.44 -36.24 -32.44
N ARG A 120 3.33 -36.66 -31.82
CA ARG A 120 2.61 -35.84 -30.83
C ARG A 120 3.00 -36.10 -29.37
N SER A 121 3.34 -37.34 -29.00
CA SER A 121 3.89 -37.61 -27.67
C SER A 121 4.64 -38.94 -27.61
N ILE A 122 5.64 -39.00 -26.71
CA ILE A 122 6.43 -40.21 -26.45
C ILE A 122 5.53 -41.35 -25.91
N VAL A 123 4.49 -41.02 -25.15
CA VAL A 123 3.54 -41.98 -24.57
C VAL A 123 2.60 -42.54 -25.64
N LEU A 124 2.14 -41.69 -26.56
CA LEU A 124 1.27 -42.09 -27.67
C LEU A 124 2.04 -42.95 -28.70
N ARG A 125 3.32 -42.65 -28.94
CA ARG A 125 4.21 -43.46 -29.78
C ARG A 125 4.24 -44.93 -29.34
N GLN A 126 4.51 -45.18 -28.06
CA GLN A 126 4.58 -46.55 -27.52
C GLN A 126 3.25 -47.30 -27.64
N LYS A 127 2.11 -46.63 -27.46
CA LYS A 127 0.77 -47.23 -27.59
C LYS A 127 0.36 -47.43 -29.06
N ALA A 128 0.75 -46.53 -29.96
CA ALA A 128 0.46 -46.61 -31.38
C ALA A 128 1.25 -47.73 -32.08
N GLU A 129 2.50 -47.98 -31.67
CA GLU A 129 3.32 -49.09 -32.14
C GLU A 129 2.68 -50.46 -31.85
N GLN A 130 1.91 -50.57 -30.76
CA GLN A 130 1.18 -51.79 -30.36
C GLN A 130 -0.12 -52.02 -31.15
N CYS A 131 -0.55 -51.06 -31.97
CA CYS A 131 -1.79 -51.18 -32.74
C CYS A 131 -1.57 -51.96 -34.04
N ALA A 132 -2.25 -53.11 -34.19
CA ALA A 132 -2.09 -54.02 -35.33
C ALA A 132 -2.97 -53.66 -36.54
N ASN A 133 -4.02 -52.85 -36.36
CA ASN A 133 -4.98 -52.50 -37.41
C ASN A 133 -5.72 -51.18 -37.11
N ILE A 134 -6.42 -50.64 -38.11
CA ILE A 134 -7.18 -49.38 -38.00
C ILE A 134 -8.20 -49.40 -36.82
N PRO A 135 -8.97 -50.47 -36.57
CA PRO A 135 -9.81 -50.56 -35.37
C PRO A 135 -9.07 -50.40 -34.03
N SER A 136 -7.87 -50.99 -33.90
CA SER A 136 -7.06 -50.85 -32.67
C SER A 136 -6.54 -49.42 -32.48
N VAL A 137 -6.18 -48.72 -33.57
CA VAL A 137 -5.79 -47.31 -33.55
C VAL A 137 -6.98 -46.41 -33.19
N LEU A 138 -8.18 -46.68 -33.73
CA LEU A 138 -9.40 -45.95 -33.38
C LEU A 138 -9.78 -46.15 -31.90
N CYS A 139 -9.58 -47.35 -31.34
CA CYS A 139 -9.77 -47.61 -29.92
C CYS A 139 -8.78 -46.81 -29.06
N LEU A 140 -7.51 -46.76 -29.46
CA LEU A 140 -6.50 -45.92 -28.82
C LEU A 140 -6.91 -44.44 -28.87
N ILE A 141 -7.33 -43.94 -30.04
CA ILE A 141 -7.78 -42.55 -30.21
C ILE A 141 -9.00 -42.28 -29.31
N GLN A 142 -9.95 -43.21 -29.22
CA GLN A 142 -11.13 -43.08 -28.37
C GLN A 142 -10.77 -42.99 -26.89
N ASN A 143 -9.79 -43.78 -26.45
CA ASN A 143 -9.33 -43.84 -25.06
C ASN A 143 -8.51 -42.60 -24.66
N GLU A 144 -7.89 -41.93 -25.63
CA GLU A 144 -7.10 -40.71 -25.40
C GLU A 144 -7.93 -39.44 -25.61
N CYS A 145 -9.07 -39.53 -26.32
CA CYS A 145 -10.04 -38.45 -26.44
C CYS A 145 -10.98 -38.40 -25.22
N SER A 146 -11.48 -37.21 -24.92
CA SER A 146 -12.53 -36.97 -23.93
C SER A 146 -13.72 -36.24 -24.56
N LEU A 147 -14.78 -36.00 -23.79
CA LEU A 147 -15.91 -35.19 -24.26
C LEU A 147 -15.47 -33.77 -24.66
N THR A 148 -14.47 -33.20 -23.99
CA THR A 148 -14.04 -31.82 -24.23
C THR A 148 -12.80 -31.72 -25.12
N ASP A 149 -11.98 -32.77 -25.17
CA ASP A 149 -10.75 -32.82 -25.95
C ASP A 149 -10.83 -33.94 -27.00
N ILE A 150 -11.02 -33.52 -28.25
CA ILE A 150 -11.09 -34.38 -29.43
C ILE A 150 -10.00 -34.05 -30.45
N GLU A 151 -8.96 -33.31 -30.04
CA GLU A 151 -7.92 -32.82 -30.95
C GLU A 151 -7.20 -33.97 -31.66
N LEU A 152 -7.01 -35.09 -30.97
CA LEU A 152 -6.37 -36.28 -31.53
C LEU A 152 -7.17 -36.84 -32.72
N LEU A 153 -8.49 -37.01 -32.57
CA LEU A 153 -9.37 -37.48 -33.64
C LEU A 153 -9.47 -36.45 -34.79
N HIS A 154 -9.59 -35.17 -34.45
CA HIS A 154 -9.66 -34.09 -35.45
C HIS A 154 -8.42 -34.05 -36.33
N SER A 155 -7.25 -34.18 -35.72
CA SER A 155 -5.97 -34.15 -36.45
C SER A 155 -5.82 -35.33 -37.40
N VAL A 156 -6.23 -36.53 -36.97
CA VAL A 156 -6.23 -37.70 -37.86
C VAL A 156 -7.17 -37.48 -39.05
N VAL A 157 -8.35 -36.90 -38.85
CA VAL A 157 -9.29 -36.61 -39.94
C VAL A 157 -8.76 -35.53 -40.90
N GLU A 158 -8.14 -34.49 -40.36
CA GLU A 158 -7.58 -33.36 -41.12
C GLU A 158 -6.33 -33.76 -41.93
N ASP A 159 -5.35 -34.37 -41.27
CA ASP A 159 -4.06 -34.74 -41.88
C ASP A 159 -4.21 -35.89 -42.89
N MET A 160 -5.15 -36.82 -42.64
CA MET A 160 -5.49 -37.89 -43.59
C MET A 160 -6.50 -37.46 -44.66
N LYS A 161 -6.91 -36.17 -44.67
CA LYS A 161 -7.83 -35.57 -45.65
C LYS A 161 -9.18 -36.30 -45.79
N ILE A 162 -9.76 -36.73 -44.68
CA ILE A 162 -11.03 -37.47 -44.63
C ILE A 162 -12.20 -36.47 -44.60
N THR A 163 -12.47 -35.84 -45.74
CA THR A 163 -13.41 -34.72 -45.85
C THR A 163 -14.84 -35.07 -45.42
N GLU A 164 -15.27 -36.31 -45.61
CA GLU A 164 -16.60 -36.80 -45.19
C GLU A 164 -16.77 -36.84 -43.66
N ALA A 165 -15.67 -36.99 -42.92
CA ALA A 165 -15.69 -37.06 -41.45
C ALA A 165 -15.66 -35.67 -40.79
N THR A 166 -15.16 -34.64 -41.49
CA THR A 166 -15.02 -33.28 -40.97
C THR A 166 -16.36 -32.69 -40.50
N GLY A 167 -17.42 -32.88 -41.28
CA GLY A 167 -18.75 -32.34 -40.93
C GLY A 167 -19.32 -32.89 -39.61
N TYR A 168 -19.04 -34.14 -39.26
CA TYR A 168 -19.47 -34.73 -37.99
C TYR A 168 -18.70 -34.15 -36.79
N ILE A 169 -17.41 -33.84 -36.98
CA ILE A 169 -16.59 -33.22 -35.94
C ILE A 169 -16.98 -31.75 -35.74
N GLU A 170 -17.25 -31.01 -36.81
CA GLU A 170 -17.72 -29.62 -36.73
C GLU A 170 -19.09 -29.51 -36.07
N THR A 171 -20.00 -30.43 -36.39
CA THR A 171 -21.32 -30.53 -35.74
C THR A 171 -21.15 -30.73 -34.23
N TYR A 172 -20.31 -31.70 -33.83
CA TYR A 172 -20.04 -31.94 -32.40
C TYR A 172 -19.36 -30.75 -31.71
N ARG A 173 -18.39 -30.10 -32.35
CA ARG A 173 -17.73 -28.90 -31.82
C ARG A 173 -18.73 -27.77 -31.61
N THR A 174 -19.70 -27.63 -32.51
CA THR A 174 -20.75 -26.62 -32.40
C THR A 174 -21.68 -26.92 -31.24
N GLU A 175 -22.15 -28.17 -31.10
CA GLU A 175 -22.98 -28.61 -29.98
C GLU A 175 -22.25 -28.49 -28.63
N LEU A 176 -20.97 -28.87 -28.57
CA LEU A 176 -20.13 -28.71 -27.38
C LEU A 176 -19.95 -27.23 -27.01
N LYS A 177 -19.77 -26.35 -28.00
CA LYS A 177 -19.62 -24.91 -27.77
C LYS A 177 -20.91 -24.29 -27.22
N GLU A 178 -22.07 -24.66 -27.76
CA GLU A 178 -23.38 -24.23 -27.23
C GLU A 178 -23.62 -24.78 -25.82
N PHE A 179 -23.27 -26.05 -25.60
CA PHE A 179 -23.35 -26.67 -24.27
C PHE A 179 -22.50 -25.92 -23.23
N CYS A 180 -21.24 -25.59 -23.56
CA CYS A 180 -20.36 -24.82 -22.68
C CYS A 180 -20.85 -23.38 -22.40
N LYS A 181 -21.64 -22.78 -23.30
CA LYS A 181 -22.27 -21.47 -23.06
C LYS A 181 -23.43 -21.56 -22.07
N SER A 182 -24.12 -22.69 -22.04
CA SER A 182 -25.29 -22.92 -21.18
C SER A 182 -24.97 -23.41 -19.75
N LEU A 183 -23.68 -23.58 -19.43
CA LEU A 183 -23.24 -24.17 -18.17
C LEU A 183 -23.30 -23.16 -17.01
N SER A 184 -24.02 -23.50 -15.93
CA SER A 184 -24.13 -22.65 -14.74
C SER A 184 -22.78 -22.47 -14.01
N ILE A 185 -22.54 -21.25 -13.50
CA ILE A 185 -21.36 -20.90 -12.69
C ILE A 185 -21.32 -21.67 -11.37
N SER A 186 -22.48 -22.05 -10.82
CA SER A 186 -22.61 -22.83 -9.59
C SER A 186 -21.75 -24.12 -9.58
N LEU A 187 -21.50 -24.71 -10.76
CA LEU A 187 -20.66 -25.90 -10.92
C LEU A 187 -19.16 -25.65 -10.71
N CYS A 188 -18.73 -24.39 -10.70
CA CYS A 188 -17.32 -23.98 -10.61
C CYS A 188 -16.98 -23.25 -9.31
N LEU A 189 -17.87 -23.27 -8.31
CA LEU A 189 -17.66 -22.60 -7.02
C LEU A 189 -16.47 -23.22 -6.26
N ASN A 190 -15.61 -22.35 -5.70
CA ASN A 190 -14.38 -22.70 -4.96
C ASN A 190 -13.28 -23.43 -5.77
N GLU A 191 -13.44 -23.60 -7.07
CA GLU A 191 -12.40 -24.18 -7.93
C GLU A 191 -11.45 -23.10 -8.48
N ARG A 192 -10.15 -23.39 -8.51
CA ARG A 192 -9.12 -22.49 -9.04
C ARG A 192 -8.93 -22.76 -10.53
N PHE A 193 -9.41 -21.86 -11.38
CA PHE A 193 -9.02 -21.82 -12.79
C PHE A 193 -7.51 -21.48 -12.85
N ALA A 194 -6.71 -22.26 -13.59
CA ALA A 194 -5.25 -22.31 -13.46
C ALA A 194 -4.53 -20.95 -13.43
N SER A 195 -3.32 -20.91 -12.84
CA SER A 195 -2.48 -19.69 -12.81
C SER A 195 -2.04 -19.30 -14.21
N ILE A 196 -2.21 -18.03 -14.58
CA ILE A 196 -1.62 -17.44 -15.77
C ILE A 196 -0.20 -16.95 -15.39
N PRO A 197 0.88 -17.59 -15.85
CA PRO A 197 2.22 -17.15 -15.50
C PRO A 197 2.67 -16.08 -16.49
N SER A 198 2.54 -14.81 -16.10
CA SER A 198 3.25 -13.67 -16.73
C SER A 198 2.98 -12.29 -16.11
N PHE A 199 2.14 -12.15 -15.08
CA PHE A 199 1.79 -10.85 -14.49
C PHE A 199 2.49 -10.61 -13.15
N GLN A 200 3.06 -9.42 -12.94
CA GLN A 200 3.67 -8.99 -11.67
C GLN A 200 2.63 -8.57 -10.61
N CYS A 201 1.36 -8.41 -10.98
CA CYS A 201 0.28 -8.26 -10.01
C CYS A 201 -0.05 -9.62 -9.39
N GLU A 202 0.27 -9.81 -8.11
CA GLU A 202 0.17 -11.12 -7.45
C GLU A 202 -1.26 -11.69 -7.41
N THR A 203 -2.33 -10.89 -7.46
CA THR A 203 -3.74 -11.35 -7.56
C THR A 203 -4.70 -10.23 -8.01
N VAL A 204 -5.63 -10.52 -8.92
CA VAL A 204 -6.80 -9.65 -9.24
C VAL A 204 -8.07 -10.36 -8.78
N THR A 205 -8.83 -9.75 -7.88
CA THR A 205 -10.09 -10.29 -7.36
C THR A 205 -11.26 -9.51 -7.95
N LEU A 206 -12.08 -10.15 -8.78
CA LEU A 206 -13.33 -9.60 -9.27
C LEU A 206 -14.47 -10.12 -8.39
N VAL A 207 -15.24 -9.22 -7.78
CA VAL A 207 -16.37 -9.56 -6.91
C VAL A 207 -17.65 -9.16 -7.61
N PHE A 208 -18.53 -10.13 -7.85
CA PHE A 208 -19.82 -9.93 -8.51
C PHE A 208 -20.95 -10.16 -7.51
N ASP A 209 -21.97 -9.30 -7.53
CA ASP A 209 -23.21 -9.49 -6.77
C ASP A 209 -24.16 -10.39 -7.57
N TRP A 210 -23.70 -11.62 -7.81
CA TRP A 210 -24.34 -12.62 -8.65
C TRP A 210 -24.80 -13.79 -7.80
N GLU A 211 -26.03 -14.25 -8.02
CA GLU A 211 -26.46 -15.57 -7.57
C GLU A 211 -25.88 -16.61 -8.56
N PRO A 212 -24.94 -17.48 -8.15
CA PRO A 212 -24.24 -18.39 -9.08
C PRO A 212 -25.16 -19.32 -9.88
N GLU A 213 -26.37 -19.55 -9.38
CA GLU A 213 -27.44 -20.34 -9.99
C GLU A 213 -28.10 -19.61 -11.17
N GLU A 214 -28.09 -18.28 -11.21
CA GLU A 214 -28.74 -17.45 -12.25
C GLU A 214 -27.82 -17.13 -13.44
N HIS A 215 -26.54 -17.48 -13.34
CA HIS A 215 -25.53 -17.06 -14.30
C HIS A 215 -24.79 -18.23 -14.93
N VAL A 216 -24.36 -18.02 -16.17
CA VAL A 216 -23.64 -19.01 -16.96
C VAL A 216 -22.19 -18.61 -17.15
N LEU A 217 -21.38 -19.62 -17.47
CA LEU A 217 -19.97 -19.46 -17.71
C LEU A 217 -19.63 -18.45 -18.81
N GLN A 218 -20.54 -18.27 -19.77
CA GLN A 218 -20.40 -17.27 -20.81
C GLN A 218 -20.37 -15.84 -20.24
N ASP A 219 -21.13 -15.56 -19.18
CA ASP A 219 -21.14 -14.26 -18.53
C ASP A 219 -19.76 -13.92 -17.94
N ILE A 220 -19.09 -14.91 -17.33
CA ILE A 220 -17.71 -14.75 -16.85
C ILE A 220 -16.75 -14.50 -18.01
N LYS A 221 -16.89 -15.21 -19.13
CA LYS A 221 -16.03 -15.02 -20.31
C LYS A 221 -16.19 -13.63 -20.91
N ASP A 222 -17.41 -13.14 -20.99
CA ASP A 222 -17.72 -11.82 -21.55
C ASP A 222 -17.15 -10.72 -20.64
N ILE A 223 -17.27 -10.86 -19.32
CA ILE A 223 -16.64 -9.92 -18.39
C ILE A 223 -15.13 -9.96 -18.48
N LEU A 224 -14.52 -11.15 -18.48
CA LEU A 224 -13.07 -11.26 -18.57
C LEU A 224 -12.56 -10.69 -19.89
N SER A 225 -13.32 -10.80 -20.98
CA SER A 225 -12.97 -10.17 -22.26
C SER A 225 -12.93 -8.64 -22.16
N LYS A 226 -13.89 -8.03 -21.45
CA LYS A 226 -13.97 -6.58 -21.22
C LYS A 226 -12.87 -6.10 -20.25
N VAL A 227 -12.63 -6.86 -19.18
CA VAL A 227 -11.64 -6.52 -18.14
C VAL A 227 -10.21 -6.74 -18.64
N THR A 228 -9.98 -7.68 -19.55
CA THR A 228 -8.66 -7.97 -20.12
C THR A 228 -8.04 -6.73 -20.78
N SER A 229 -8.83 -5.94 -21.51
CA SER A 229 -8.36 -4.70 -22.15
C SER A 229 -7.91 -3.66 -21.12
N TYR A 230 -8.64 -3.52 -20.01
CA TYR A 230 -8.28 -2.63 -18.92
C TYR A 230 -7.03 -3.10 -18.16
N ILE A 231 -6.89 -4.40 -17.91
CA ILE A 231 -5.70 -4.98 -17.25
C ILE A 231 -4.46 -4.79 -18.12
N ILE A 232 -4.55 -5.03 -19.43
CA ILE A 232 -3.44 -4.80 -20.38
C ILE A 232 -3.06 -3.31 -20.39
N LEU A 233 -4.03 -2.41 -20.36
CA LEU A 233 -3.79 -0.97 -20.32
C LEU A 233 -3.15 -0.53 -19.00
N LYS A 234 -3.58 -1.08 -17.86
CA LYS A 234 -2.98 -0.78 -16.55
C LYS A 234 -1.57 -1.32 -16.42
N GLU A 235 -1.28 -2.49 -16.99
CA GLU A 235 0.07 -3.03 -17.09
C GLU A 235 0.97 -2.19 -18.00
N ALA A 236 0.45 -1.75 -19.16
CA ALA A 236 1.18 -0.85 -20.05
C ALA A 236 1.43 0.52 -19.39
N GLU A 237 0.43 1.07 -18.69
CA GLU A 237 0.55 2.28 -17.89
C GLU A 237 1.59 2.10 -16.76
N TYR A 238 1.58 0.97 -16.06
CA TYR A 238 2.55 0.66 -15.02
C TYR A 238 3.97 0.56 -15.58
N LYS A 239 4.16 -0.17 -16.68
CA LYS A 239 5.47 -0.30 -17.35
C LYS A 239 5.98 1.03 -17.87
N LEU A 240 5.11 1.84 -18.49
CA LEU A 240 5.47 3.17 -18.97
C LEU A 240 5.76 4.12 -17.80
N ARG A 241 5.00 4.08 -16.70
CA ARG A 241 5.29 4.86 -15.47
C ARG A 241 6.58 4.42 -14.79
N HIS A 242 6.87 3.12 -14.79
CA HIS A 242 8.14 2.60 -14.28
C HIS A 242 9.31 3.02 -15.17
N ALA A 243 9.14 3.00 -16.51
CA ALA A 243 10.13 3.49 -17.45
C ALA A 243 10.36 5.00 -17.29
N ILE A 244 9.29 5.80 -17.18
CA ILE A 244 9.36 7.24 -16.87
C ILE A 244 10.05 7.46 -15.53
N SER A 245 9.68 6.74 -14.46
CA SER A 245 10.34 6.87 -13.16
C SER A 245 11.82 6.48 -13.20
N SER A 246 12.18 5.46 -13.99
CA SER A 246 13.58 5.07 -14.22
C SER A 246 14.35 6.16 -14.96
N LYS A 247 13.75 6.74 -16.01
CA LYS A 247 14.32 7.82 -16.82
C LYS A 247 14.36 9.15 -16.07
N GLU A 248 13.41 9.43 -15.17
CA GLU A 248 13.41 10.57 -14.24
C GLU A 248 14.54 10.43 -13.22
N LYS A 249 14.80 9.24 -12.70
CA LYS A 249 15.97 8.97 -11.85
C LYS A 249 17.27 9.18 -12.61
N GLU A 250 17.35 8.73 -13.86
CA GLU A 250 18.48 8.97 -14.76
C GLU A 250 18.64 10.46 -15.08
N THR A 251 17.54 11.18 -15.29
CA THR A 251 17.49 12.64 -15.48
C THR A 251 17.96 13.39 -14.23
N ILE A 252 17.55 12.95 -13.04
CA ILE A 252 17.98 13.52 -11.76
C ILE A 252 19.48 13.26 -11.56
N LYS A 253 19.96 12.05 -11.89
CA LYS A 253 21.37 11.69 -11.83
C LYS A 253 22.22 12.53 -12.80
N LEU A 254 21.80 12.67 -14.05
CA LEU A 254 22.48 13.52 -15.04
C LEU A 254 22.41 15.00 -14.67
N LYS A 255 21.30 15.48 -14.08
CA LYS A 255 21.23 16.84 -13.51
C LYS A 255 22.23 17.03 -12.38
N GLN A 256 22.45 16.03 -11.54
CA GLN A 256 23.46 16.07 -10.47
C GLN A 256 24.87 16.08 -11.04
N GLU A 257 25.16 15.25 -12.04
CA GLU A 257 26.46 15.21 -12.73
C GLU A 257 26.75 16.53 -13.47
N LEU A 258 25.78 17.08 -14.20
CA LEU A 258 25.89 18.38 -14.88
C LEU A 258 26.09 19.54 -13.87
N LEU A 259 25.41 19.48 -12.71
CA LEU A 259 25.56 20.49 -11.67
C LEU A 259 26.96 20.42 -11.03
N MET A 260 27.49 19.21 -10.77
CA MET A 260 28.84 19.04 -10.24
C MET A 260 29.91 19.47 -11.23
N MET A 261 29.77 19.16 -12.52
CA MET A 261 30.72 19.62 -13.54
C MET A 261 30.72 21.14 -13.71
N LYS A 262 29.56 21.81 -13.66
CA LYS A 262 29.49 23.28 -13.71
C LYS A 262 30.20 23.94 -12.52
N VAL A 263 30.11 23.33 -11.34
CA VAL A 263 30.83 23.81 -10.15
C VAL A 263 32.34 23.64 -10.33
N LEU A 264 32.80 22.53 -10.91
CA LEU A 264 34.22 22.30 -11.22
C LEU A 264 34.74 23.26 -12.32
N GLU A 265 33.91 23.61 -13.30
CA GLU A 265 34.21 24.65 -14.31
C GLU A 265 34.34 26.04 -13.67
N GLU A 266 33.43 26.42 -12.77
CA GLU A 266 33.51 27.69 -12.02
C GLU A 266 34.71 27.74 -11.06
N GLU A 267 35.05 26.63 -10.41
CA GLU A 267 36.22 26.53 -9.53
C GLU A 267 37.54 26.61 -10.34
N SER A 268 37.63 25.95 -11.49
CA SER A 268 38.83 26.01 -12.36
C SER A 268 39.05 27.42 -12.94
N LEU A 269 37.99 28.12 -13.36
CA LEU A 269 38.06 29.52 -13.80
C LEU A 269 38.45 30.48 -12.66
N SER A 270 38.06 30.18 -11.42
CA SER A 270 38.45 30.98 -10.25
C SER A 270 39.94 30.83 -9.90
N VAL A 271 40.50 29.63 -10.04
CA VAL A 271 41.91 29.33 -9.74
C VAL A 271 42.86 29.96 -10.76
N GLN A 272 42.44 30.12 -12.02
CA GLN A 272 43.25 30.79 -13.05
C GLN A 272 43.38 32.32 -12.83
N SER A 273 42.45 32.94 -12.11
CA SER A 273 42.52 34.39 -11.82
C SER A 273 43.61 34.78 -10.80
N ASP A 274 44.15 33.80 -10.06
CA ASP A 274 45.16 34.02 -9.01
C ASP A 274 46.59 33.58 -9.42
N THR A 275 46.82 33.17 -10.67
CA THR A 275 48.15 32.78 -11.15
C THR A 275 48.48 33.37 -12.53
N GLU A 276 49.02 34.60 -12.54
CA GLU A 276 49.85 35.05 -13.67
C GLU A 276 51.13 34.20 -13.71
N SER A 277 51.13 33.14 -14.53
CA SER A 277 52.22 32.78 -15.45
C SER A 277 52.20 31.28 -15.82
N ILE A 278 52.14 31.06 -17.15
CA ILE A 278 52.68 29.92 -17.91
C ILE A 278 51.75 28.72 -18.18
N LYS A 279 51.39 28.66 -19.47
CA LYS A 279 51.19 27.54 -20.42
C LYS A 279 49.78 27.00 -20.65
N GLU A 280 49.39 27.16 -21.92
CA GLU A 280 48.37 26.42 -22.66
C GLU A 280 48.40 24.91 -22.38
N VAL A 281 47.24 24.26 -22.62
CA VAL A 281 46.87 22.85 -22.40
C VAL A 281 46.25 22.68 -21.00
N GLU A 282 44.93 22.49 -20.79
CA GLU A 282 44.05 21.45 -21.35
C GLU A 282 42.56 21.75 -20.94
N GLU A 283 41.91 22.80 -21.44
CA GLU A 283 40.49 23.12 -21.10
C GLU A 283 39.44 22.51 -22.07
N GLU A 284 39.87 22.04 -23.24
CA GLU A 284 38.97 21.39 -24.21
C GLU A 284 38.21 20.14 -23.70
N PRO A 285 38.77 19.24 -22.86
CA PRO A 285 38.04 18.01 -22.50
C PRO A 285 36.83 18.26 -21.59
N LEU A 286 36.90 19.24 -20.66
CA LEU A 286 35.80 19.55 -19.75
C LEU A 286 34.61 20.19 -20.47
N TYR A 287 34.88 21.07 -21.43
CA TYR A 287 33.83 21.71 -22.24
C TYR A 287 33.16 20.71 -23.18
N GLU A 288 33.92 19.79 -23.79
CA GLU A 288 33.37 18.69 -24.59
C GLU A 288 32.50 17.75 -23.75
N GLU A 289 32.95 17.37 -22.55
CA GLU A 289 32.22 16.46 -21.65
C GLU A 289 30.93 17.10 -21.10
N LEU A 290 30.94 18.40 -20.78
CA LEU A 290 29.74 19.20 -20.45
C LEU A 290 28.75 19.27 -21.62
N THR A 291 29.26 19.42 -22.84
CA THR A 291 28.44 19.48 -24.05
C THR A 291 27.79 18.12 -24.32
N VAL A 292 28.52 17.03 -24.15
CA VAL A 292 28.02 15.65 -24.28
C VAL A 292 26.95 15.36 -23.23
N LEU A 293 27.19 15.68 -21.95
CA LEU A 293 26.22 15.48 -20.87
C LEU A 293 24.97 16.33 -21.04
N SER A 294 25.10 17.59 -21.50
CA SER A 294 23.95 18.44 -21.79
C SER A 294 23.15 17.92 -22.98
N SER A 295 23.80 17.34 -23.99
CA SER A 295 23.13 16.71 -25.13
C SER A 295 22.35 15.48 -24.69
N GLN A 296 22.97 14.58 -23.90
CA GLN A 296 22.32 13.40 -23.34
C GLN A 296 21.13 13.76 -22.43
N PHE A 297 21.27 14.81 -21.63
CA PHE A 297 20.18 15.33 -20.80
C PHE A 297 18.98 15.80 -21.65
N ASN A 298 19.23 16.53 -22.73
CA ASN A 298 18.18 17.00 -23.62
C ASN A 298 17.50 15.86 -24.38
N GLU A 299 18.27 14.85 -24.81
CA GLU A 299 17.74 13.65 -25.47
C GLU A 299 16.81 12.86 -24.55
N ILE A 300 17.21 12.62 -23.30
CA ILE A 300 16.37 11.94 -22.29
C ILE A 300 15.14 12.77 -21.92
N LYS A 301 15.24 14.11 -21.92
CA LYS A 301 14.11 15.00 -21.68
C LYS A 301 13.06 14.88 -22.80
N GLU A 302 13.50 14.82 -24.05
CA GLU A 302 12.61 14.60 -25.20
C GLU A 302 12.02 13.17 -25.20
N GLU A 303 12.81 12.14 -24.86
CA GLU A 303 12.29 10.77 -24.68
C GLU A 303 11.19 10.72 -23.61
N ASN A 304 11.39 11.38 -22.46
CA ASN A 304 10.39 11.45 -21.38
C ASN A 304 9.11 12.15 -21.83
N LYS A 305 9.24 13.23 -22.62
CA LYS A 305 8.10 13.91 -23.23
C LYS A 305 7.35 12.98 -24.18
N GLU A 306 8.05 12.26 -25.05
CA GLU A 306 7.46 11.30 -25.98
C GLU A 306 6.77 10.13 -25.26
N LEU A 307 7.35 9.62 -24.17
CA LEU A 307 6.77 8.59 -23.31
C LEU A 307 5.50 9.08 -22.61
N SER A 308 5.50 10.32 -22.12
CA SER A 308 4.32 10.97 -21.53
C SER A 308 3.20 11.14 -22.57
N ASP A 309 3.56 11.61 -23.78
CA ASP A 309 2.62 11.76 -24.91
C ASP A 309 2.06 10.41 -25.36
N LYS A 310 2.85 9.33 -25.33
CA LYS A 310 2.39 7.96 -25.60
C LYS A 310 1.39 7.49 -24.54
N ILE A 311 1.64 7.75 -23.25
CA ILE A 311 0.66 7.46 -22.18
C ILE A 311 -0.63 8.25 -22.42
N PHE A 312 -0.51 9.52 -22.78
CA PHE A 312 -1.66 10.38 -23.04
C PHE A 312 -2.48 9.88 -24.23
N LYS A 313 -1.86 9.63 -25.39
CA LYS A 313 -2.51 9.06 -26.57
C LYS A 313 -3.16 7.71 -26.29
N MET A 314 -2.52 6.85 -25.50
CA MET A 314 -3.08 5.55 -25.12
C MET A 314 -4.33 5.69 -24.23
N LYS A 315 -4.36 6.68 -23.32
CA LYS A 315 -5.54 6.99 -22.50
C LYS A 315 -6.68 7.56 -23.34
N VAL A 316 -6.37 8.45 -24.28
CA VAL A 316 -7.35 9.04 -25.21
C VAL A 316 -7.97 7.96 -26.11
N GLU A 317 -7.16 7.08 -26.68
CA GLU A 317 -7.65 6.00 -27.55
C GLU A 317 -8.51 4.98 -26.79
N TYR A 318 -8.19 4.69 -25.53
CA TYR A 318 -9.04 3.86 -24.67
C TYR A 318 -10.39 4.51 -24.37
N LEU A 319 -10.40 5.81 -24.07
CA LEU A 319 -11.64 6.57 -23.88
C LEU A 319 -12.48 6.59 -25.17
N ARG A 320 -11.83 6.64 -26.34
CA ARG A 320 -12.47 6.55 -27.66
C ARG A 320 -13.08 5.17 -27.94
N LEU A 321 -12.36 4.09 -27.59
CA LEU A 321 -12.85 2.72 -27.75
C LEU A 321 -14.01 2.40 -26.78
N LEU A 322 -13.99 2.96 -25.57
CA LEU A 322 -15.09 2.84 -24.62
C LEU A 322 -16.38 3.51 -25.11
N THR A 323 -16.26 4.71 -25.70
CA THR A 323 -17.38 5.46 -26.28
C THR A 323 -17.94 4.82 -27.55
N LEU A 324 -17.09 4.16 -28.35
CA LEU A 324 -17.54 3.34 -29.49
C LEU A 324 -18.26 2.05 -29.03
N SER A 325 -17.88 1.47 -27.89
CA SER A 325 -18.49 0.25 -27.36
C SER A 325 -19.82 0.45 -26.61
N SER A 326 -20.15 1.70 -26.25
CA SER A 326 -21.42 2.06 -25.62
C SER A 326 -22.54 2.36 -26.63
N ASN A 327 -22.24 2.45 -27.93
CA ASN A 327 -23.21 2.75 -28.98
C ASN A 327 -23.85 1.48 -29.57
N THR A 328 -24.52 0.71 -28.72
CA THR A 328 -25.53 -0.25 -29.14
C THR A 328 -26.88 0.14 -28.54
N ASP A 329 -27.35 1.33 -28.88
CA ASP A 329 -28.78 1.59 -28.97
C ASP A 329 -29.02 2.64 -30.06
N SER A 330 -29.95 2.32 -30.94
CA SER A 330 -30.30 3.11 -32.12
C SER A 330 -31.19 4.28 -31.73
N ASP A 331 -30.61 5.48 -31.61
CA ASP A 331 -31.18 6.74 -32.11
C ASP A 331 -30.27 7.92 -31.68
N LEU A 332 -30.24 8.96 -32.51
CA LEU A 332 -29.41 10.18 -32.44
C LEU A 332 -28.12 10.14 -33.28
N THR A 333 -28.30 10.06 -34.60
CA THR A 333 -27.40 10.71 -35.54
C THR A 333 -27.47 12.22 -35.35
N ASN A 334 -26.42 12.82 -34.76
CA ASN A 334 -25.87 14.16 -35.01
C ASN A 334 -25.15 14.66 -33.76
N VAL A 335 -23.95 14.16 -33.52
CA VAL A 335 -22.92 14.94 -32.83
C VAL A 335 -21.77 15.03 -33.82
N GLU A 336 -21.70 16.17 -34.51
CA GLU A 336 -20.69 16.43 -35.53
C GLU A 336 -19.29 16.43 -34.89
N ASP A 337 -18.29 15.92 -35.61
CA ASP A 337 -16.86 15.82 -35.21
C ASP A 337 -16.28 17.10 -34.56
N LYS A 338 -16.91 18.26 -34.78
CA LYS A 338 -16.55 19.56 -34.20
C LYS A 338 -16.74 19.67 -32.69
N ASP A 339 -17.68 18.93 -32.10
CA ASP A 339 -17.90 18.99 -30.64
C ASP A 339 -16.84 18.17 -29.88
N MET A 340 -16.29 17.12 -30.50
CA MET A 340 -15.18 16.34 -29.94
C MET A 340 -13.83 17.07 -30.07
N GLU A 341 -13.58 17.77 -31.18
CA GLU A 341 -12.42 18.67 -31.29
C GLU A 341 -12.48 19.82 -30.26
N ARG A 342 -13.69 20.33 -29.96
CA ARG A 342 -13.89 21.32 -28.89
C ARG A 342 -13.61 20.76 -27.51
N ILE A 343 -14.06 19.54 -27.18
CA ILE A 343 -13.79 18.93 -25.87
C ILE A 343 -12.29 18.65 -25.71
N VAL A 344 -11.62 18.14 -26.75
CA VAL A 344 -10.16 17.94 -26.75
C VAL A 344 -9.44 19.28 -26.59
N ALA A 345 -9.82 20.33 -27.34
CA ALA A 345 -9.23 21.67 -27.21
C ALA A 345 -9.49 22.33 -25.83
N THR A 346 -10.67 22.10 -25.24
CA THR A 346 -11.02 22.60 -23.90
C THR A 346 -10.21 21.87 -22.82
N THR A 347 -9.91 20.59 -23.01
CA THR A 347 -9.07 19.80 -22.10
C THR A 347 -7.57 20.13 -22.27
N GLN A 348 -7.17 20.52 -23.48
CA GLN A 348 -5.80 20.94 -23.82
C GLN A 348 -5.51 22.34 -23.26
N SER A 349 -6.48 23.27 -23.32
CA SER A 349 -6.41 24.59 -22.68
C SER A 349 -6.43 24.50 -21.15
N ALA A 350 -7.24 23.62 -20.56
CA ALA A 350 -7.32 23.47 -19.10
C ALA A 350 -6.05 22.86 -18.47
N LEU A 351 -5.13 22.32 -19.27
CA LEU A 351 -3.85 21.74 -18.82
C LEU A 351 -2.64 22.63 -19.18
N GLU A 352 -2.73 23.44 -20.23
CA GLU A 352 -1.73 24.48 -20.53
C GLU A 352 -1.79 25.66 -19.54
N ASP A 353 -2.97 25.92 -18.94
CA ASP A 353 -3.13 26.94 -17.89
C ASP A 353 -2.49 26.53 -16.53
N ASP A 354 -2.21 25.23 -16.32
CA ASP A 354 -1.51 24.72 -15.11
C ASP A 354 0.03 24.77 -15.25
N GLU A 355 0.57 24.97 -16.46
CA GLU A 355 2.02 25.09 -16.71
C GLU A 355 2.55 26.54 -16.65
N GLN A 356 1.68 27.55 -16.54
CA GLN A 356 2.10 28.97 -16.47
C GLN A 356 2.22 29.58 -15.06
N ASP A 357 1.83 28.88 -13.99
CA ASP A 357 1.91 29.43 -12.61
C ASP A 357 2.93 28.72 -11.69
N THR A 358 4.05 28.23 -12.24
CA THR A 358 5.18 27.70 -11.43
C THR A 358 6.34 28.69 -11.27
N GLY A 359 6.13 29.95 -11.64
CA GLY A 359 7.11 31.03 -11.61
C GLY A 359 7.01 31.97 -10.40
N ALA A 360 7.01 31.47 -9.17
CA ALA A 360 7.24 32.31 -7.99
C ALA A 360 8.13 31.61 -6.95
N PRO A 361 9.26 32.21 -6.53
CA PRO A 361 10.14 31.61 -5.53
C PRO A 361 9.47 31.62 -4.16
N TYR A 362 9.51 30.48 -3.47
CA TYR A 362 9.20 30.39 -2.03
C TYR A 362 10.23 31.22 -1.24
N THR A 363 9.95 32.51 -1.05
CA THR A 363 10.62 33.36 -0.08
C THR A 363 10.27 32.86 1.32
N LEU A 364 11.27 32.28 1.96
CA LEU A 364 11.23 31.80 3.33
C LEU A 364 11.67 32.92 4.26
N GLU A 365 10.87 33.97 4.39
CA GLU A 365 11.02 34.99 5.44
C GLU A 365 9.73 35.80 5.57
N LYS A 366 9.27 35.94 6.83
CA LYS A 366 7.99 36.49 7.30
C LYS A 366 6.79 35.55 7.25
N TYR A 367 6.64 34.75 8.31
CA TYR A 367 5.33 34.61 8.95
C TYR A 367 5.47 34.93 10.44
N SER A 368 5.39 36.22 10.71
CA SER A 368 4.87 36.75 11.97
C SER A 368 3.38 36.42 12.03
N TYR A 369 2.93 35.83 13.14
CA TYR A 369 1.56 35.82 13.65
C TYR A 369 0.45 35.59 12.62
N VAL A 370 -0.07 34.36 12.56
CA VAL A 370 -1.49 34.16 12.25
C VAL A 370 -2.25 34.63 13.49
N GLU A 371 -2.51 35.94 13.57
CA GLU A 371 -3.38 36.52 14.59
C GLU A 371 -4.80 35.94 14.46
N ASP A 372 -5.53 35.92 15.58
CA ASP A 372 -6.95 35.59 15.77
C ASP A 372 -7.92 36.15 14.70
N LYS A 373 -7.49 37.07 13.83
CA LYS A 373 -8.28 37.69 12.76
C LYS A 373 -8.73 36.74 11.66
N ASP A 374 -8.01 35.64 11.39
CA ASP A 374 -8.48 34.65 10.41
C ASP A 374 -9.52 33.70 11.01
N MET A 375 -9.46 33.44 12.33
CA MET A 375 -10.53 32.75 13.05
C MET A 375 -11.75 33.67 13.21
N GLU A 376 -11.57 34.97 13.45
CA GLU A 376 -12.66 35.95 13.44
C GLU A 376 -13.22 36.15 12.03
N ARG A 377 -12.43 36.07 10.95
CA ARG A 377 -12.93 36.05 9.56
C ARG A 377 -13.63 34.75 9.22
N ILE A 378 -13.17 33.60 9.71
CA ILE A 378 -13.87 32.32 9.56
C ILE A 378 -15.19 32.37 10.32
N VAL A 379 -15.21 32.87 11.56
CA VAL A 379 -16.44 33.08 12.35
C VAL A 379 -17.34 34.13 11.71
N ALA A 380 -16.80 35.22 11.16
CA ALA A 380 -17.57 36.27 10.47
C ALA A 380 -18.06 35.86 9.08
N THR A 381 -17.35 34.97 8.37
CA THR A 381 -17.82 34.36 7.11
C THR A 381 -18.83 33.25 7.40
N THR A 382 -18.68 32.55 8.54
CA THR A 382 -19.67 31.59 9.04
C THR A 382 -20.91 32.31 9.58
N GLN A 383 -20.78 33.51 10.15
CA GLN A 383 -21.87 34.39 10.60
C GLN A 383 -22.52 35.16 9.45
N SER A 384 -21.74 35.57 8.44
CA SER A 384 -22.28 36.14 7.19
C SER A 384 -23.01 35.08 6.36
N ALA A 385 -22.56 33.81 6.40
CA ALA A 385 -23.29 32.68 5.83
C ALA A 385 -24.49 32.22 6.70
N LEU A 386 -24.69 32.82 7.88
CA LEU A 386 -25.91 32.71 8.68
C LEU A 386 -26.92 33.84 8.35
N GLU A 387 -26.56 34.82 7.53
CA GLU A 387 -27.41 35.99 7.19
C GLU A 387 -28.04 35.95 5.78
N ASP A 388 -27.67 34.98 4.92
CA ASP A 388 -28.44 34.70 3.70
C ASP A 388 -29.66 33.84 4.04
N ASP A 389 -30.70 34.55 4.47
CA ASP A 389 -32.02 34.05 4.84
C ASP A 389 -32.80 33.57 3.59
N GLU A 390 -32.38 32.46 2.99
CA GLU A 390 -33.30 31.62 2.20
C GLU A 390 -34.15 30.79 3.15
N GLN A 391 -35.28 31.39 3.58
CA GLN A 391 -36.45 30.76 4.21
C GLN A 391 -36.16 29.45 4.98
N ASP A 392 -35.86 29.54 6.28
CA ASP A 392 -35.94 28.40 7.21
C ASP A 392 -37.40 27.91 7.28
N THR A 393 -37.77 27.04 6.34
CA THR A 393 -39.12 26.44 6.26
C THR A 393 -39.44 25.53 7.45
N GLY A 394 -38.48 25.29 8.36
CA GLY A 394 -38.60 24.35 9.48
C GLY A 394 -38.61 22.89 9.05
N VAL A 395 -38.53 22.59 7.74
CA VAL A 395 -38.49 21.24 7.19
C VAL A 395 -37.03 20.82 7.00
N PRO A 396 -36.59 19.69 7.61
CA PRO A 396 -35.21 19.24 7.48
C PRO A 396 -34.91 18.79 6.04
N TYR A 397 -33.78 19.23 5.49
CA TYR A 397 -33.35 18.92 4.12
C TYR A 397 -33.15 17.41 3.90
N THR A 398 -33.45 16.90 2.70
CA THR A 398 -33.31 15.48 2.35
C THR A 398 -32.61 15.33 0.99
N LEU A 399 -32.05 14.14 0.72
CA LEU A 399 -31.50 13.80 -0.60
C LEU A 399 -32.58 13.40 -1.62
N GLU A 400 -33.85 13.75 -1.39
CA GLU A 400 -34.95 13.38 -2.28
C GLU A 400 -34.75 13.93 -3.69
N LYS A 401 -34.48 15.23 -3.82
CA LYS A 401 -34.24 15.87 -5.12
C LYS A 401 -33.01 15.31 -5.82
N TYR A 402 -31.91 15.17 -5.07
CA TYR A 402 -30.67 14.55 -5.54
C TYR A 402 -30.91 13.12 -6.04
N SER A 403 -31.78 12.36 -5.39
CA SER A 403 -32.03 10.97 -5.75
C SER A 403 -32.64 10.80 -7.15
N TYR A 404 -33.44 11.76 -7.62
CA TYR A 404 -34.09 11.67 -8.94
C TYR A 404 -33.07 11.60 -10.09
N GLU A 405 -31.96 12.32 -9.95
CA GLU A 405 -30.92 12.38 -10.97
C GLU A 405 -29.85 11.31 -10.76
N TYR A 406 -29.35 11.15 -9.52
CA TYR A 406 -28.14 10.38 -9.24
C TYR A 406 -28.38 8.97 -8.68
N PHE A 407 -29.54 8.70 -8.06
CA PHE A 407 -29.82 7.37 -7.49
C PHE A 407 -30.43 6.42 -8.52
N ARG A 408 -30.18 5.12 -8.35
CA ARG A 408 -30.81 4.08 -9.16
C ARG A 408 -32.34 4.14 -9.03
N GLU A 409 -33.02 3.69 -10.08
CA GLU A 409 -34.47 3.59 -10.04
C GLU A 409 -34.94 2.60 -8.97
N PRO A 410 -36.05 2.92 -8.26
CA PRO A 410 -36.73 1.95 -7.42
C PRO A 410 -37.12 0.71 -8.23
N MET A 411 -36.98 -0.48 -7.65
CA MET A 411 -37.36 -1.72 -8.32
C MET A 411 -38.89 -1.72 -8.50
N SER A 412 -39.37 -1.44 -9.71
CA SER A 412 -40.80 -1.49 -10.04
C SER A 412 -41.30 -2.93 -9.89
N ARG A 413 -42.42 -3.13 -9.18
CA ARG A 413 -43.13 -4.42 -9.22
C ARG A 413 -43.64 -4.63 -10.64
N PHE A 414 -43.37 -5.80 -11.20
CA PHE A 414 -43.93 -6.28 -12.47
C PHE A 414 -45.41 -5.85 -12.63
N PRO A 415 -45.78 -5.19 -13.75
CA PRO A 415 -47.16 -4.80 -13.99
C PRO A 415 -47.98 -6.04 -14.38
N GLY A 416 -48.45 -6.76 -13.38
CA GLY A 416 -49.33 -7.91 -13.57
C GLY A 416 -49.44 -8.73 -12.31
N PHE A 417 -50.41 -8.43 -11.45
CA PHE A 417 -51.33 -9.36 -10.77
C PHE A 417 -52.09 -8.65 -9.64
N ILE A 418 -53.40 -8.51 -9.87
CA ILE A 418 -54.56 -8.33 -8.97
C ILE A 418 -54.41 -7.53 -7.66
N ARG A 419 -55.17 -6.42 -7.61
CA ARG A 419 -55.64 -5.70 -6.41
C ARG A 419 -56.14 -6.67 -5.33
N GLY A 420 -55.43 -6.74 -4.22
CA GLY A 420 -55.88 -7.37 -2.98
C GLY A 420 -55.05 -6.87 -1.79
N ALA A 421 -55.73 -6.44 -0.74
CA ALA A 421 -55.20 -5.71 0.41
C ALA A 421 -53.87 -6.28 1.00
N LEU A 422 -52.76 -5.58 0.77
CA LEU A 422 -51.54 -5.67 1.57
C LEU A 422 -50.95 -4.25 1.68
N ARG A 423 -50.53 -3.88 2.90
CA ARG A 423 -49.99 -2.56 3.27
C ARG A 423 -48.99 -2.06 2.23
N LYS A 424 -49.14 -0.80 1.80
CA LYS A 424 -48.09 -0.04 1.12
C LYS A 424 -46.81 -0.10 1.96
N ASN A 425 -45.78 -0.83 1.51
CA ASN A 425 -44.44 -0.67 2.05
C ASN A 425 -43.86 0.61 1.44
N SER A 426 -43.95 1.76 2.12
CA SER A 426 -43.38 3.04 1.60
C SER A 426 -41.85 3.05 1.52
N ALA A 427 -41.19 2.03 2.09
CA ALA A 427 -39.74 1.88 2.10
C ALA A 427 -39.10 1.64 0.71
N GLU A 428 -39.87 1.16 -0.28
CA GLU A 428 -39.36 0.92 -1.64
C GLU A 428 -39.46 2.18 -2.53
N THR A 429 -40.36 3.12 -2.23
CA THR A 429 -40.52 4.37 -3.00
C THR A 429 -39.56 5.48 -2.54
N GLU A 430 -39.15 5.47 -1.26
CA GLU A 430 -38.28 6.49 -0.65
C GLU A 430 -36.85 5.94 -0.48
N ILE A 431 -36.18 5.64 -1.60
CA ILE A 431 -34.81 5.06 -1.60
C ILE A 431 -33.76 5.93 -0.92
N TRP A 432 -34.08 7.20 -0.61
CA TRP A 432 -33.24 8.19 0.08
C TRP A 432 -33.57 8.34 1.58
N ALA A 433 -34.53 7.59 2.14
CA ALA A 433 -34.91 7.63 3.56
C ALA A 433 -34.48 6.37 4.35
N HIS A 434 -34.47 6.45 5.68
CA HIS A 434 -34.02 5.38 6.59
C HIS A 434 -34.76 4.06 6.37
N VAL A 435 -34.01 2.98 6.29
CA VAL A 435 -34.55 1.61 6.22
C VAL A 435 -33.68 0.66 7.05
N ARG A 436 -34.29 -0.38 7.61
CA ARG A 436 -33.57 -1.41 8.41
C ARG A 436 -33.14 -2.62 7.59
N GLU A 437 -33.70 -2.76 6.40
CA GLU A 437 -33.37 -3.81 5.44
C GLU A 437 -32.09 -3.43 4.69
N PRO A 438 -31.11 -4.34 4.54
CA PRO A 438 -29.95 -4.09 3.71
C PRO A 438 -30.38 -3.75 2.28
N ILE A 439 -29.83 -2.68 1.71
CA ILE A 439 -30.01 -2.42 0.28
C ILE A 439 -29.34 -3.55 -0.49
N LYS A 440 -29.96 -4.02 -1.58
CA LYS A 440 -29.40 -5.08 -2.43
C LYS A 440 -28.42 -4.54 -3.46
N LYS A 441 -28.66 -3.34 -3.97
CA LYS A 441 -27.82 -2.63 -4.95
C LYS A 441 -27.46 -1.25 -4.40
N ALA A 442 -26.29 -0.72 -4.81
CA ALA A 442 -25.82 0.63 -4.47
C ALA A 442 -26.88 1.71 -4.73
N LEU A 443 -26.79 2.84 -4.02
CA LEU A 443 -27.71 3.95 -4.23
C LEU A 443 -27.40 4.66 -5.55
N LEU A 444 -26.14 5.00 -5.82
CA LEU A 444 -25.75 5.74 -7.01
C LEU A 444 -25.76 4.86 -8.28
N LYS A 445 -26.24 5.41 -9.40
CA LYS A 445 -26.33 4.72 -10.71
C LYS A 445 -24.98 4.19 -11.22
N SER A 446 -23.88 4.81 -10.83
CA SER A 446 -22.52 4.52 -11.33
C SER A 446 -21.77 3.42 -10.56
N ILE A 447 -22.35 2.83 -9.52
CA ILE A 447 -21.63 1.96 -8.57
C ILE A 447 -22.31 0.58 -8.46
N ILE A 448 -21.52 -0.49 -8.49
CA ILE A 448 -22.01 -1.90 -8.47
C ILE A 448 -21.77 -2.59 -7.11
N LEU A 449 -21.14 -1.91 -6.14
CA LEU A 449 -20.77 -2.46 -4.83
C LEU A 449 -21.82 -2.18 -3.73
N ASN A 450 -22.13 -3.20 -2.92
CA ASN A 450 -23.08 -3.09 -1.81
C ASN A 450 -22.37 -2.98 -0.44
N MET A 451 -22.37 -1.78 0.14
CA MET A 451 -21.71 -1.46 1.42
C MET A 451 -22.68 -1.31 2.60
N SER A 452 -23.93 -1.74 2.46
CA SER A 452 -25.00 -1.37 3.40
C SER A 452 -25.05 -2.16 4.70
N SER A 453 -24.63 -3.43 4.66
CA SER A 453 -24.68 -4.31 5.83
C SER A 453 -23.79 -3.81 6.99
N PRO A 454 -22.56 -3.31 6.76
CA PRO A 454 -21.73 -2.72 7.83
C PRO A 454 -22.33 -1.48 8.51
N ILE A 455 -22.92 -0.53 7.75
CA ILE A 455 -23.53 0.69 8.31
C ILE A 455 -24.70 0.33 9.24
N LEU A 456 -25.60 -0.54 8.77
CA LEU A 456 -26.74 -1.00 9.57
C LEU A 456 -26.30 -1.73 10.86
N LYS A 457 -25.21 -2.53 10.79
CA LYS A 457 -24.65 -3.20 11.97
C LYS A 457 -24.07 -2.20 12.97
N TYR A 458 -23.38 -1.17 12.51
CA TYR A 458 -22.84 -0.12 13.39
C TYR A 458 -23.97 0.67 14.07
N MET A 459 -25.03 0.99 13.34
CA MET A 459 -26.19 1.73 13.85
C MET A 459 -27.12 0.89 14.75
N GLY A 460 -26.86 -0.42 14.90
CA GLY A 460 -27.69 -1.33 15.69
C GLY A 460 -29.01 -1.73 15.00
N ASP A 461 -29.17 -1.38 13.73
CA ASP A 461 -30.38 -1.68 12.96
C ASP A 461 -30.40 -3.12 12.42
N TYR A 462 -29.22 -3.77 12.35
CA TYR A 462 -29.04 -5.14 11.87
C TYR A 462 -28.29 -6.02 12.89
N PRO A 463 -28.73 -7.27 13.14
CA PRO A 463 -28.14 -8.13 14.16
C PRO A 463 -26.67 -8.49 13.89
N SER A 464 -25.82 -8.32 14.90
CA SER A 464 -24.43 -8.81 14.89
C SER A 464 -24.28 -10.04 15.80
N LYS A 465 -23.82 -11.16 15.24
CA LYS A 465 -23.68 -12.44 15.97
C LYS A 465 -22.47 -12.52 16.92
N LYS A 466 -21.60 -11.50 16.97
CA LYS A 466 -20.36 -11.49 17.78
C LYS A 466 -20.10 -10.11 18.40
N LEU A 467 -19.47 -10.09 19.58
CA LEU A 467 -18.84 -8.91 20.17
C LEU A 467 -17.65 -8.52 19.26
N ARG A 468 -17.75 -7.39 18.56
CA ARG A 468 -16.74 -6.94 17.59
C ARG A 468 -15.83 -5.89 18.23
N LEU A 469 -14.59 -5.79 17.75
CA LEU A 469 -13.71 -4.65 18.07
C LEU A 469 -14.33 -3.36 17.53
N SER A 470 -14.18 -2.23 18.24
CA SER A 470 -14.78 -0.94 17.85
C SER A 470 -14.44 -0.52 16.41
N THR A 471 -13.26 -0.88 15.91
CA THR A 471 -12.82 -0.54 14.54
C THR A 471 -13.24 -1.53 13.47
N GLU A 472 -13.69 -2.74 13.80
CA GLU A 472 -13.95 -3.78 12.78
C GLU A 472 -15.09 -3.39 11.84
N LEU A 473 -16.13 -2.74 12.40
CA LEU A 473 -17.26 -2.24 11.61
C LEU A 473 -16.88 -0.99 10.81
N THR A 474 -16.12 -0.06 11.39
CA THR A 474 -15.68 1.14 10.68
C THR A 474 -14.68 0.80 9.56
N ASP A 475 -13.82 -0.19 9.75
CA ASP A 475 -12.96 -0.73 8.68
C ASP A 475 -13.81 -1.25 7.52
N GLN A 476 -14.85 -2.06 7.82
CA GLN A 476 -15.77 -2.57 6.78
C GLN A 476 -16.52 -1.46 6.05
N VAL A 477 -16.84 -0.35 6.72
CA VAL A 477 -17.51 0.81 6.08
C VAL A 477 -16.53 1.58 5.18
N PHE A 478 -15.33 1.89 5.66
CA PHE A 478 -14.47 2.90 5.05
C PHE A 478 -13.29 2.36 4.22
N GLU A 479 -12.82 1.12 4.42
CA GLU A 479 -11.61 0.60 3.77
C GLU A 479 -11.65 0.66 2.24
N HIS A 480 -12.80 0.34 1.66
CA HIS A 480 -12.99 0.42 0.21
C HIS A 480 -13.12 1.85 -0.31
N ALA A 481 -13.79 2.75 0.43
CA ALA A 481 -14.00 4.14 0.03
C ALA A 481 -12.75 5.01 0.16
N VAL A 482 -11.88 4.68 1.11
CA VAL A 482 -10.54 5.25 1.21
C VAL A 482 -9.68 4.85 0.01
N SER A 483 -9.78 3.59 -0.43
CA SER A 483 -8.99 3.05 -1.55
C SER A 483 -9.53 3.45 -2.93
N HIS A 484 -10.84 3.67 -3.05
CA HIS A 484 -11.51 3.93 -4.33
C HIS A 484 -12.41 5.17 -4.22
N GLU A 485 -11.99 6.25 -4.86
CA GLU A 485 -12.68 7.55 -4.82
C GLU A 485 -14.15 7.47 -5.28
N VAL A 486 -14.45 6.62 -6.26
CA VAL A 486 -15.81 6.42 -6.78
C VAL A 486 -16.80 5.94 -5.72
N LEU A 487 -16.34 5.38 -4.59
CA LEU A 487 -17.20 4.88 -3.51
C LEU A 487 -17.45 5.91 -2.40
N ARG A 488 -16.78 7.07 -2.41
CA ARG A 488 -16.88 8.06 -1.34
C ARG A 488 -18.28 8.64 -1.22
N ASP A 489 -18.83 9.08 -2.35
CA ASP A 489 -20.18 9.64 -2.41
C ASP A 489 -21.24 8.62 -2.00
N GLU A 490 -21.06 7.35 -2.37
CA GLU A 490 -21.96 6.26 -1.95
C GLU A 490 -21.99 6.11 -0.42
N VAL A 491 -20.83 6.20 0.24
CA VAL A 491 -20.76 6.16 1.71
C VAL A 491 -21.51 7.35 2.33
N TYR A 492 -21.32 8.56 1.80
CA TYR A 492 -22.06 9.74 2.26
C TYR A 492 -23.58 9.58 2.06
N CYS A 493 -24.00 9.19 0.86
CA CYS A 493 -25.41 8.98 0.54
C CYS A 493 -26.05 7.91 1.42
N GLN A 494 -25.37 6.78 1.67
CA GLN A 494 -25.89 5.73 2.55
C GLN A 494 -26.02 6.21 4.00
N ILE A 495 -25.02 6.92 4.54
CA ILE A 495 -25.09 7.45 5.91
C ILE A 495 -26.23 8.48 6.04
N ILE A 496 -26.32 9.42 5.09
CA ILE A 496 -27.37 10.46 5.08
C ILE A 496 -28.76 9.86 4.90
N LYS A 497 -28.91 8.83 4.06
CA LYS A 497 -30.14 8.05 3.94
C LYS A 497 -30.56 7.50 5.30
N GLN A 498 -29.64 6.88 6.03
CA GLN A 498 -29.92 6.28 7.34
C GLN A 498 -30.16 7.33 8.45
N LEU A 499 -29.77 8.59 8.25
CA LEU A 499 -30.11 9.72 9.12
C LEU A 499 -31.44 10.39 8.74
N THR A 500 -31.95 10.17 7.53
CA THR A 500 -33.17 10.81 7.03
C THR A 500 -34.41 10.06 7.49
N PHE A 501 -35.29 10.73 8.23
CA PHE A 501 -36.50 10.15 8.83
C PHE A 501 -36.27 8.94 9.75
N ASN A 502 -35.09 8.84 10.34
CA ASN A 502 -34.79 7.81 11.33
C ASN A 502 -35.52 8.11 12.66
N LYS A 503 -36.43 7.21 13.05
CA LYS A 503 -37.22 7.35 14.28
C LYS A 503 -36.51 6.76 15.50
N LEU A 504 -35.41 6.03 15.31
CA LEU A 504 -34.66 5.35 16.36
C LEU A 504 -33.51 6.24 16.82
N ARG A 505 -33.68 6.94 17.95
CA ARG A 505 -32.69 7.89 18.47
C ARG A 505 -31.28 7.29 18.61
N PHE A 506 -31.17 6.06 19.11
CA PHE A 506 -29.88 5.38 19.23
C PHE A 506 -29.22 5.13 17.87
N SER A 507 -29.99 4.70 16.87
CA SER A 507 -29.48 4.50 15.50
C SER A 507 -29.09 5.83 14.86
N GLU A 508 -29.91 6.87 15.01
CA GLU A 508 -29.62 8.23 14.53
C GLU A 508 -28.29 8.76 15.12
N GLU A 509 -28.08 8.62 16.44
CA GLU A 509 -26.81 9.01 17.10
C GLU A 509 -25.60 8.27 16.51
N ARG A 510 -25.71 6.98 16.21
CA ARG A 510 -24.64 6.20 15.57
C ARG A 510 -24.40 6.59 14.11
N GLY A 511 -25.44 7.00 13.38
CA GLY A 511 -25.31 7.54 12.03
C GLY A 511 -24.49 8.84 12.01
N TRP A 512 -24.68 9.70 13.01
CA TRP A 512 -23.90 10.93 13.15
C TRP A 512 -22.42 10.67 13.46
N GLU A 513 -22.13 9.65 14.27
CA GLU A 513 -20.74 9.19 14.49
C GLU A 513 -20.08 8.77 13.18
N LEU A 514 -20.78 8.00 12.33
CA LEU A 514 -20.25 7.58 11.03
C LEU A 514 -20.03 8.77 10.08
N LEU A 515 -20.95 9.73 10.04
CA LEU A 515 -20.81 10.92 9.19
C LEU A 515 -19.62 11.78 9.62
N TRP A 516 -19.39 11.88 10.94
CA TRP A 516 -18.24 12.58 11.51
C TRP A 516 -16.91 11.90 11.22
N LEU A 517 -16.88 10.57 11.23
CA LEU A 517 -15.72 9.81 10.80
C LEU A 517 -15.46 10.02 9.30
N ALA A 518 -16.49 9.89 8.45
CA ALA A 518 -16.37 10.07 7.01
C ALA A 518 -15.79 11.45 6.64
N SER A 519 -16.29 12.53 7.24
CA SER A 519 -15.85 13.90 6.95
C SER A 519 -14.38 14.19 7.28
N GLY A 520 -13.77 13.41 8.19
CA GLY A 520 -12.35 13.49 8.50
C GLY A 520 -11.46 12.56 7.66
N LEU A 521 -12.04 11.64 6.89
CA LEU A 521 -11.28 10.72 6.04
C LEU A 521 -11.10 11.24 4.63
N PHE A 522 -12.18 11.72 4.00
CA PHE A 522 -12.15 12.12 2.60
C PHE A 522 -13.28 13.11 2.32
N PRO A 523 -13.12 14.04 1.36
CA PRO A 523 -14.22 14.87 0.90
C PRO A 523 -15.20 14.06 0.03
N CYS A 524 -16.45 14.53 -0.06
CA CYS A 524 -17.38 14.12 -1.11
C CYS A 524 -17.12 14.91 -2.41
N SER A 525 -17.73 14.50 -3.52
CA SER A 525 -17.65 15.24 -4.79
C SER A 525 -18.24 16.65 -4.66
N GLN A 526 -17.83 17.55 -5.55
CA GLN A 526 -18.35 18.92 -5.59
C GLN A 526 -19.87 18.99 -5.81
N VAL A 527 -20.42 18.01 -6.52
CA VAL A 527 -21.87 17.90 -6.76
C VAL A 527 -22.58 17.56 -5.45
N LEU A 528 -22.12 16.52 -4.75
CA LEU A 528 -22.71 16.08 -3.48
C LEU A 528 -22.42 17.05 -2.31
N TYR A 529 -21.32 17.80 -2.36
CA TYR A 529 -20.90 18.72 -1.30
C TYR A 529 -21.97 19.77 -0.94
N LYS A 530 -22.67 20.31 -1.95
CA LYS A 530 -23.77 21.27 -1.74
C LYS A 530 -24.92 20.64 -0.96
N GLU A 531 -25.31 19.43 -1.34
CA GLU A 531 -26.39 18.65 -0.71
C GLU A 531 -26.06 18.31 0.74
N VAL A 532 -24.83 17.87 1.01
CA VAL A 532 -24.36 17.53 2.36
C VAL A 532 -24.38 18.76 3.25
N ASN A 533 -23.94 19.92 2.76
CA ASN A 533 -23.97 21.15 3.54
C ASN A 533 -25.40 21.62 3.86
N GLN A 534 -26.34 21.53 2.92
CA GLN A 534 -27.75 21.84 3.20
C GLN A 534 -28.36 20.85 4.22
N PHE A 535 -28.01 19.57 4.11
CA PHE A 535 -28.39 18.55 5.08
C PHE A 535 -27.90 18.89 6.51
N LEU A 536 -26.64 19.33 6.64
CA LEU A 536 -26.03 19.71 7.93
C LEU A 536 -26.65 20.99 8.50
N ARG A 537 -26.76 22.04 7.68
CA ARG A 537 -27.33 23.34 8.10
C ARG A 537 -28.76 23.20 8.63
N SER A 538 -29.62 22.46 7.94
CA SER A 538 -31.00 22.23 8.36
C SER A 538 -31.14 21.44 9.68
N ARG A 539 -30.05 20.84 10.18
CA ARG A 539 -30.03 20.02 11.42
C ARG A 539 -29.15 20.60 12.53
N ILE A 540 -28.47 21.72 12.28
CA ILE A 540 -27.48 22.30 13.21
C ILE A 540 -28.08 22.66 14.58
N LYS A 541 -29.35 23.11 14.61
CA LYS A 541 -30.09 23.44 15.84
C LYS A 541 -30.38 22.20 16.71
N ARG A 542 -30.60 21.04 16.09
CA ARG A 542 -30.92 19.77 16.77
C ARG A 542 -29.69 18.94 17.10
N TRP A 543 -28.68 19.00 16.24
CA TRP A 543 -27.48 18.18 16.30
C TRP A 543 -26.22 19.06 16.25
N LEU A 544 -25.65 19.37 17.42
CA LEU A 544 -24.46 20.23 17.52
C LEU A 544 -23.25 19.69 16.73
N ILE A 545 -23.14 18.36 16.62
CA ILE A 545 -22.11 17.69 15.82
C ILE A 545 -22.16 18.08 14.33
N ALA A 546 -23.29 18.55 13.81
CA ALA A 546 -23.42 18.95 12.41
C ALA A 546 -22.48 20.12 12.05
N ALA A 547 -22.29 21.07 12.97
CA ALA A 547 -21.35 22.19 12.79
C ALA A 547 -19.90 21.70 12.67
N ASP A 548 -19.52 20.75 13.53
CA ASP A 548 -18.18 20.14 13.54
C ASP A 548 -17.93 19.32 12.26
N ILE A 549 -18.93 18.57 11.80
CA ILE A 549 -18.87 17.83 10.52
C ILE A 549 -18.68 18.79 9.34
N GLN A 550 -19.39 19.92 9.33
CA GLN A 550 -19.27 20.93 8.27
C GLN A 550 -17.84 21.50 8.22
N GLN A 551 -17.27 21.85 9.37
CA GLN A 551 -15.88 22.32 9.46
C GLN A 551 -14.88 21.26 8.99
N ARG A 552 -15.07 20.00 9.40
CA ARG A 552 -14.22 18.88 8.99
C ARG A 552 -14.27 18.61 7.49
N LEU A 553 -15.46 18.71 6.88
CA LEU A 553 -15.64 18.54 5.44
C LEU A 553 -14.91 19.63 4.63
N TYR A 554 -14.95 20.88 5.12
CA TYR A 554 -14.16 21.96 4.54
C TYR A 554 -12.65 21.68 4.65
N LYS A 555 -12.17 21.29 5.84
CA LYS A 555 -10.77 20.94 6.06
C LYS A 555 -10.28 19.77 5.20
N SER A 556 -11.08 18.71 5.02
CA SER A 556 -10.70 17.55 4.21
C SER A 556 -10.65 17.85 2.71
N THR A 557 -11.42 18.84 2.25
CA THR A 557 -11.31 19.35 0.87
C THR A 557 -9.97 20.03 0.62
N GLN A 558 -9.40 20.72 1.61
CA GLN A 558 -8.09 21.39 1.51
C GLN A 558 -6.92 20.43 1.75
N SER A 559 -7.06 19.56 2.76
CA SER A 559 -5.99 18.67 3.20
C SER A 559 -5.84 17.41 2.33
N GLY A 560 -6.85 17.07 1.52
CA GLY A 560 -6.91 15.84 0.74
C GLY A 560 -7.40 14.63 1.54
N ALA A 561 -7.48 13.47 0.87
CA ALA A 561 -8.00 12.23 1.46
C ALA A 561 -6.93 11.42 2.20
N ARG A 562 -7.34 10.84 3.34
CA ARG A 562 -6.63 9.82 4.13
C ARG A 562 -6.46 8.54 3.30
N GLN A 563 -5.47 7.74 3.66
CA GLN A 563 -5.11 6.48 3.00
C GLN A 563 -5.50 5.24 3.82
N TYR A 564 -5.91 5.42 5.08
CA TYR A 564 -6.39 4.32 5.94
C TYR A 564 -7.73 4.65 6.61
N PRO A 565 -8.52 3.62 6.98
CA PRO A 565 -9.71 3.80 7.81
C PRO A 565 -9.41 4.45 9.17
N PRO A 566 -10.45 4.93 9.88
CA PRO A 566 -10.30 5.59 11.18
C PRO A 566 -9.48 4.78 12.17
N HIS A 567 -8.60 5.45 12.89
CA HIS A 567 -7.88 4.87 14.00
C HIS A 567 -8.80 4.63 15.20
N LEU A 568 -8.43 3.68 16.08
CA LEU A 568 -9.23 3.35 17.28
C LEU A 568 -9.50 4.59 18.14
N ILE A 569 -8.51 5.48 18.29
CA ILE A 569 -8.66 6.72 19.06
C ILE A 569 -9.76 7.62 18.46
N GLU A 570 -9.86 7.70 17.13
CA GLU A 570 -10.90 8.51 16.47
C GLU A 570 -12.29 7.91 16.72
N VAL A 571 -12.40 6.57 16.65
CA VAL A 571 -13.65 5.85 16.93
C VAL A 571 -14.05 5.97 18.40
N ASP A 572 -13.13 5.72 19.32
CA ASP A 572 -13.41 5.79 20.76
C ASP A 572 -13.78 7.21 21.19
N ALA A 573 -13.15 8.25 20.63
CA ALA A 573 -13.50 9.63 20.93
C ALA A 573 -14.96 9.93 20.58
N ILE A 574 -15.38 9.63 19.35
CA ILE A 574 -16.73 9.98 18.92
C ILE A 574 -17.81 9.13 19.59
N GLN A 575 -17.50 7.86 19.89
CA GLN A 575 -18.39 6.98 20.66
C GLN A 575 -18.60 7.46 22.10
N ASN A 576 -17.59 8.12 22.69
CA ASN A 576 -17.69 8.78 23.99
C ASN A 576 -18.23 10.22 23.91
N LYS A 577 -18.80 10.60 22.75
CA LYS A 577 -19.44 11.91 22.50
C LYS A 577 -18.49 13.10 22.60
N THR A 578 -17.21 12.87 22.29
CA THR A 578 -16.19 13.92 22.22
C THR A 578 -15.67 14.06 20.78
N THR A 579 -15.71 15.29 20.23
CA THR A 579 -15.12 15.59 18.91
C THR A 579 -13.66 16.03 19.00
N GLN A 580 -13.20 16.43 20.19
CA GLN A 580 -11.81 16.78 20.46
C GLN A 580 -10.99 15.54 20.80
N ILE A 581 -9.88 15.34 20.10
CA ILE A 581 -8.98 14.20 20.34
C ILE A 581 -7.68 14.72 20.93
N PHE A 582 -7.32 14.21 22.11
CA PHE A 582 -6.03 14.50 22.74
C PHE A 582 -5.09 13.30 22.62
N HIS A 583 -3.91 13.53 22.05
CA HIS A 583 -2.85 12.52 21.97
C HIS A 583 -1.69 12.87 22.91
N LYS A 584 -1.28 11.88 23.72
CA LYS A 584 -0.14 12.03 24.63
C LYS A 584 1.18 11.93 23.86
N VAL A 585 2.05 12.92 24.03
CA VAL A 585 3.41 12.97 23.48
C VAL A 585 4.40 12.91 24.63
N PHE A 586 5.41 12.06 24.49
CA PHE A 586 6.51 11.89 25.43
C PHE A 586 7.75 12.64 24.96
N PHE A 587 8.53 13.16 25.90
CA PHE A 587 9.75 13.91 25.64
C PHE A 587 10.97 13.18 26.22
N PRO A 588 12.20 13.49 25.76
CA PRO A 588 13.42 12.83 26.24
C PRO A 588 13.72 13.02 27.73
N ASP A 589 13.16 14.06 28.37
CA ASP A 589 13.31 14.33 29.81
C ASP A 589 12.37 13.52 30.71
N ASP A 590 11.79 12.43 30.16
CA ASP A 590 10.76 11.59 30.76
C ASP A 590 9.43 12.30 31.07
N SER A 591 9.27 13.56 30.66
CA SER A 591 7.99 14.27 30.76
C SER A 591 7.05 13.92 29.60
N SER A 592 5.79 14.32 29.74
CA SER A 592 4.79 14.11 28.68
C SER A 592 3.68 15.15 28.75
N GLN A 593 3.10 15.50 27.60
CA GLN A 593 1.97 16.41 27.50
C GLN A 593 0.92 15.88 26.51
N ALA A 594 -0.33 16.24 26.72
CA ALA A 594 -1.43 15.91 25.82
C ALA A 594 -1.69 17.08 24.86
N PHE A 595 -1.75 16.77 23.57
CA PHE A 595 -1.96 17.73 22.48
C PHE A 595 -3.25 17.41 21.76
N GLU A 596 -4.03 18.44 21.46
CA GLU A 596 -5.21 18.30 20.61
C GLU A 596 -4.76 18.04 19.17
N ILE A 597 -5.35 17.03 18.54
CA ILE A 597 -5.13 16.68 17.14
C ILE A 597 -6.46 16.39 16.46
N ASP A 598 -6.50 16.52 15.14
CA ASP A 598 -7.65 16.18 14.31
C ASP A 598 -7.33 15.05 13.32
N SER A 599 -8.37 14.55 12.64
CA SER A 599 -8.23 13.47 11.64
C SER A 599 -7.36 13.87 10.45
N SER A 600 -7.22 15.17 10.18
CA SER A 600 -6.42 15.74 9.10
C SER A 600 -5.00 16.17 9.52
N THR A 601 -4.62 15.94 10.78
CA THR A 601 -3.35 16.43 11.31
C THR A 601 -2.18 15.68 10.66
N ARG A 602 -1.31 16.40 9.96
CA ARG A 602 -0.05 15.85 9.43
C ARG A 602 1.05 15.93 10.48
N SER A 603 2.08 15.09 10.32
CA SER A 603 3.21 15.07 11.25
C SER A 603 3.90 16.44 11.37
N ARG A 604 4.07 17.17 10.26
CA ARG A 604 4.66 18.52 10.29
C ARG A 604 3.84 19.52 11.12
N ASP A 605 2.51 19.49 10.99
CA ASP A 605 1.61 20.41 11.68
C ASP A 605 1.63 20.09 13.18
N PHE A 606 1.61 18.80 13.50
CA PHE A 606 1.73 18.34 14.88
C PHE A 606 3.08 18.73 15.51
N CYS A 607 4.20 18.57 14.79
CA CYS A 607 5.50 19.07 15.23
C CYS A 607 5.49 20.58 15.51
N ALA A 608 4.85 21.37 14.64
CA ALA A 608 4.73 22.82 14.81
C ALA A 608 3.93 23.18 16.08
N THR A 609 2.77 22.56 16.30
CA THR A 609 1.96 22.75 17.52
C THR A 609 2.73 22.40 18.80
N ILE A 610 3.49 21.30 18.78
CA ILE A 610 4.33 20.91 19.92
C ILE A 610 5.40 21.96 20.18
N ALA A 611 6.10 22.38 19.14
CA ALA A 611 7.19 23.35 19.26
C ALA A 611 6.68 24.72 19.76
N GLU A 612 5.54 25.18 19.27
CA GLU A 612 4.90 26.42 19.71
C GLU A 612 4.51 26.35 21.19
N ARG A 613 3.80 25.29 21.60
CA ARG A 613 3.39 25.11 23.01
C ARG A 613 4.57 25.00 23.96
N LEU A 614 5.66 24.38 23.52
CA LEU A 614 6.90 24.35 24.30
C LEU A 614 7.67 25.66 24.22
N GLY A 615 7.40 26.53 23.24
CA GLY A 615 8.11 27.78 23.00
C GLY A 615 9.55 27.56 22.52
N LEU A 616 9.73 26.62 21.58
CA LEU A 616 11.02 26.35 20.94
C LEU A 616 11.32 27.39 19.87
N LYS A 617 12.59 27.81 19.78
CA LYS A 617 13.02 28.82 18.79
C LYS A 617 13.45 28.19 17.47
N PHE A 618 14.07 27.02 17.52
CA PHE A 618 14.65 26.35 16.34
C PHE A 618 14.02 24.97 16.12
N ILE A 619 12.94 24.93 15.34
CA ILE A 619 12.11 23.73 15.11
C ILE A 619 12.73 22.77 14.09
N VAL A 620 13.56 23.27 13.17
CA VAL A 620 14.16 22.47 12.10
C VAL A 620 14.90 21.25 12.67
N GLY A 621 14.61 20.06 12.13
CA GLY A 621 15.23 18.81 12.55
C GLY A 621 14.56 18.12 13.73
N PHE A 622 13.49 18.66 14.32
CA PHE A 622 12.63 17.91 15.23
C PHE A 622 11.63 17.04 14.47
N SER A 623 11.30 15.87 15.03
CA SER A 623 10.38 14.91 14.41
C SER A 623 9.59 14.15 15.47
N LEU A 624 8.44 13.61 15.05
CA LEU A 624 7.70 12.59 15.78
C LEU A 624 8.33 11.21 15.57
N PHE A 625 8.23 10.36 16.59
CA PHE A 625 8.68 8.98 16.59
C PHE A 625 7.65 8.08 17.27
N VAL A 626 7.24 7.01 16.58
CA VAL A 626 6.37 5.98 17.13
C VAL A 626 7.22 4.82 17.64
N LYS A 627 7.10 4.54 18.95
CA LYS A 627 7.72 3.38 19.61
C LYS A 627 6.70 2.27 19.78
N ILE A 628 6.94 1.13 19.14
CA ILE A 628 6.12 -0.09 19.23
C ILE A 628 7.04 -1.27 19.56
N GLY A 629 6.84 -1.87 20.73
CA GLY A 629 7.79 -2.84 21.27
C GLY A 629 9.21 -2.25 21.33
N ASP A 630 10.17 -2.96 20.73
CA ASP A 630 11.58 -2.55 20.69
C ASP A 630 11.94 -1.69 19.47
N LYS A 631 10.99 -1.46 18.55
CA LYS A 631 11.22 -0.64 17.37
C LYS A 631 10.77 0.80 17.64
N THR A 632 11.53 1.74 17.10
CA THR A 632 11.24 3.18 17.15
C THR A 632 11.43 3.72 15.74
N ILE A 633 10.37 4.30 15.18
CA ILE A 633 10.32 4.69 13.77
C ILE A 633 9.91 6.16 13.71
N SER A 634 10.62 6.95 12.92
CA SER A 634 10.26 8.36 12.70
C SER A 634 8.99 8.45 11.85
N VAL A 635 8.18 9.47 12.11
CA VAL A 635 6.98 9.75 11.31
C VAL A 635 7.36 10.71 10.19
N PRO A 636 7.11 10.38 8.90
CA PRO A 636 7.37 11.29 7.79
C PRO A 636 6.56 12.59 7.92
N GLU A 637 7.20 13.73 7.66
CA GLU A 637 6.60 15.07 7.85
C GLU A 637 5.31 15.29 7.04
N THR A 638 5.24 14.72 5.85
CA THR A 638 4.12 14.88 4.91
C THR A 638 2.95 13.96 5.20
N GLU A 639 3.09 12.92 6.01
CA GLU A 639 2.01 11.94 6.24
C GLU A 639 1.00 12.41 7.30
N PHE A 640 -0.26 11.99 7.13
CA PHE A 640 -1.27 12.10 8.18
C PHE A 640 -0.88 11.21 9.35
N PHE A 641 -0.91 11.76 10.56
CA PHE A 641 -0.44 11.07 11.76
C PHE A 641 -1.17 9.73 11.98
N PHE A 642 -2.50 9.73 11.88
CA PHE A 642 -3.30 8.53 12.08
C PHE A 642 -3.11 7.48 10.97
N ASP A 643 -2.80 7.89 9.75
CA ASP A 643 -2.48 6.96 8.66
C ASP A 643 -1.17 6.22 8.93
N PHE A 644 -0.12 6.96 9.32
CA PHE A 644 1.17 6.37 9.65
C PHE A 644 1.04 5.35 10.80
N VAL A 645 0.36 5.73 11.89
CA VAL A 645 0.13 4.83 13.04
C VAL A 645 -0.67 3.60 12.62
N ARG A 646 -1.68 3.76 11.76
CA ARG A 646 -2.53 2.65 11.28
C ARG A 646 -1.75 1.70 10.37
N HIS A 647 -1.01 2.24 9.40
CA HIS A 647 -0.10 1.50 8.53
C HIS A 647 0.87 0.67 9.37
N LEU A 648 1.53 1.33 10.32
CA LEU A 648 2.55 0.70 11.14
C LEU A 648 1.98 -0.43 12.01
N THR A 649 0.82 -0.19 12.63
CA THR A 649 0.13 -1.21 13.44
C THR A 649 -0.29 -2.42 12.59
N LYS A 650 -0.82 -2.20 11.37
CA LYS A 650 -1.14 -3.29 10.42
C LYS A 650 0.11 -4.09 10.04
N TRP A 651 1.23 -3.41 9.75
CA TRP A 651 2.49 -4.06 9.41
C TRP A 651 3.03 -4.93 10.55
N PHE A 652 3.03 -4.44 11.79
CA PHE A 652 3.45 -5.23 12.96
C PHE A 652 2.57 -6.46 13.22
N LYS A 653 1.25 -6.33 13.04
CA LYS A 653 0.32 -7.47 13.18
C LYS A 653 0.61 -8.57 12.14
N ARG A 654 0.91 -8.19 10.89
CA ARG A 654 1.27 -9.15 9.82
C ARG A 654 2.60 -9.86 10.08
N ALA A 655 3.59 -9.14 10.63
CA ALA A 655 4.90 -9.70 10.94
C ALA A 655 4.87 -10.71 12.09
N ARG A 656 3.98 -10.55 13.08
CA ARG A 656 3.86 -11.43 14.25
C ARG A 656 2.78 -12.50 14.04
N ARG A 657 3.03 -13.48 13.16
CA ARG A 657 2.10 -14.57 12.79
C ARG A 657 1.67 -15.50 13.95
N LYS A 658 2.22 -15.38 15.17
CA LYS A 658 1.97 -16.31 16.29
C LYS A 658 1.21 -15.71 17.49
N ASP A 659 1.11 -14.39 17.64
CA ASP A 659 0.45 -13.73 18.79
C ASP A 659 -0.59 -12.70 18.31
N ALA A 660 -1.68 -13.16 17.69
CA ALA A 660 -2.68 -12.30 17.06
C ALA A 660 -3.54 -11.46 18.03
N ASN A 661 -3.45 -11.71 19.35
CA ASN A 661 -4.38 -11.17 20.35
C ASN A 661 -3.78 -10.16 21.35
N LEU A 662 -2.53 -9.73 21.20
CA LEU A 662 -1.98 -8.66 22.04
C LEU A 662 -2.33 -7.29 21.46
N ASN A 663 -3.03 -6.46 22.24
CA ASN A 663 -3.21 -5.04 21.95
C ASN A 663 -1.83 -4.39 21.85
N LEU A 664 -1.35 -4.15 20.63
CA LEU A 664 -0.11 -3.40 20.41
C LEU A 664 -0.33 -1.97 20.90
N THR A 665 0.28 -1.63 22.02
CA THR A 665 0.34 -0.26 22.53
C THR A 665 1.57 0.42 21.94
N TYR A 666 1.38 1.63 21.43
CA TYR A 666 2.48 2.48 20.95
C TYR A 666 2.64 3.68 21.86
N LYS A 667 3.87 4.24 21.89
CA LYS A 667 4.15 5.54 22.51
C LYS A 667 4.65 6.49 21.44
N LEU A 668 4.15 7.72 21.47
CA LEU A 668 4.58 8.79 20.56
C LEU A 668 5.60 9.69 21.27
N PHE A 669 6.77 9.85 20.67
CA PHE A 669 7.83 10.71 21.16
C PHE A 669 8.04 11.89 20.21
N PHE A 670 8.37 13.05 20.76
CA PHE A 670 8.86 14.19 19.99
C PHE A 670 10.33 14.42 20.35
N MET A 671 11.23 14.37 19.37
CA MET A 671 12.68 14.39 19.62
C MET A 671 13.45 15.08 18.49
N LYS A 672 14.67 15.52 18.77
CA LYS A 672 15.60 16.01 17.75
C LYS A 672 16.09 14.84 16.89
N LYS A 673 15.75 14.84 15.60
CA LYS A 673 16.18 13.86 14.59
C LYS A 673 17.46 14.32 13.89
N LEU A 674 17.44 15.55 13.37
CA LEU A 674 18.55 16.15 12.60
C LEU A 674 19.22 17.26 13.40
N TRP A 675 20.53 17.18 13.57
CA TRP A 675 21.32 18.06 14.45
C TRP A 675 22.01 19.17 13.64
N VAL A 676 21.21 20.00 12.99
CA VAL A 676 21.64 21.14 12.15
C VAL A 676 21.30 22.49 12.76
N ASN A 677 21.99 23.55 12.31
CA ASN A 677 21.66 24.96 12.58
C ASN A 677 21.36 25.27 14.06
N MET A 678 22.09 24.63 14.98
CA MET A 678 21.88 24.76 16.42
C MET A 678 23.06 25.41 17.11
N THR A 679 22.78 26.23 18.13
CA THR A 679 23.79 26.81 19.02
C THR A 679 23.36 26.60 20.47
N ILE A 680 24.16 25.83 21.21
CA ILE A 680 23.89 25.54 22.62
C ILE A 680 23.79 26.84 23.43
N GLY A 681 22.72 26.98 24.18
CA GLY A 681 22.39 28.13 25.02
C GLY A 681 21.48 29.17 24.37
N LYS A 682 21.31 29.18 23.03
CA LYS A 682 20.39 30.12 22.36
C LYS A 682 18.92 29.74 22.55
N ASP A 683 18.64 28.45 22.56
CA ASP A 683 17.32 27.88 22.83
C ASP A 683 17.40 26.93 24.03
N ARG A 684 17.34 27.55 25.23
CA ARG A 684 17.50 26.84 26.51
C ARG A 684 16.47 25.73 26.70
N LYS A 685 15.24 25.90 26.21
CA LYS A 685 14.20 24.87 26.32
C LYS A 685 14.55 23.66 25.48
N SER A 686 15.01 23.87 24.24
CA SER A 686 15.53 22.80 23.39
C SER A 686 16.70 22.05 24.06
N ASP A 687 17.63 22.79 24.68
CA ASP A 687 18.78 22.20 25.36
C ASP A 687 18.41 21.35 26.58
N VAL A 688 17.53 21.85 27.43
CA VAL A 688 17.18 21.26 28.73
C VAL A 688 16.21 20.07 28.60
N ILE A 689 15.27 20.14 27.66
CA ILE A 689 14.23 19.12 27.44
C ILE A 689 14.71 18.03 26.48
N PHE A 690 15.47 18.39 25.43
CA PHE A 690 15.83 17.46 24.35
C PHE A 690 17.33 17.18 24.30
N HIS A 691 18.15 18.20 24.03
CA HIS A 691 19.54 17.95 23.64
C HIS A 691 20.33 17.21 24.74
N TYR A 692 20.24 17.66 26.00
CA TYR A 692 20.94 17.03 27.11
C TYR A 692 20.54 15.56 27.27
N HIS A 693 19.23 15.30 27.28
CA HIS A 693 18.70 13.96 27.52
C HIS A 693 18.87 13.01 26.33
N GLN A 694 19.07 13.54 25.12
CA GLN A 694 19.42 12.73 23.94
C GLN A 694 20.92 12.46 23.83
N GLU A 695 21.79 13.37 24.25
CA GLU A 695 23.26 13.20 24.19
C GLU A 695 23.82 12.43 25.39
N LEU A 696 23.27 12.63 26.59
CA LEU A 696 23.72 11.94 27.80
C LEU A 696 23.81 10.41 27.65
N PRO A 697 22.78 9.69 27.15
CA PRO A 697 22.89 8.24 26.98
C PRO A 697 23.92 7.82 25.92
N LYS A 698 24.22 8.68 24.93
CA LYS A 698 25.27 8.41 23.92
C LYS A 698 26.66 8.53 24.54
N TYR A 699 26.85 9.55 25.38
CA TYR A 699 28.03 9.71 26.22
C TYR A 699 28.22 8.53 27.19
N LEU A 700 27.19 8.16 27.95
CA LEU A 700 27.29 7.06 28.93
C LEU A 700 27.58 5.71 28.27
N ARG A 701 27.12 5.48 27.03
CA ARG A 701 27.48 4.28 26.26
C ARG A 701 28.93 4.24 25.79
N GLY A 702 29.66 5.35 25.87
CA GLY A 702 31.04 5.45 25.41
C GLY A 702 31.17 5.63 23.89
N TYR A 703 30.19 6.21 23.20
CA TYR A 703 30.33 6.43 21.74
C TYR A 703 31.30 7.56 21.35
N HIS A 704 31.77 8.32 22.34
CA HIS A 704 32.66 9.45 22.12
C HIS A 704 34.04 9.16 22.72
N LYS A 705 35.09 9.57 22.02
CA LYS A 705 36.45 9.58 22.58
C LYS A 705 36.53 10.63 23.69
N CYS A 706 36.90 10.20 24.90
CA CYS A 706 37.01 11.06 26.06
C CYS A 706 38.24 10.69 26.91
N THR A 707 38.87 11.71 27.50
CA THR A 707 39.95 11.52 28.47
C THR A 707 39.37 11.37 29.88
N ARG A 708 40.20 10.89 30.82
CA ARG A 708 39.81 10.81 32.23
C ARG A 708 39.36 12.16 32.80
N ASP A 709 40.04 13.24 32.43
CA ASP A 709 39.72 14.59 32.92
C ASP A 709 38.40 15.10 32.34
N ASP A 710 38.13 14.83 31.05
CA ASP A 710 36.83 15.11 30.41
C ASP A 710 35.71 14.40 31.17
N THR A 711 35.89 13.11 31.42
CA THR A 711 34.91 12.26 32.09
C THR A 711 34.65 12.70 33.53
N ALA A 712 35.68 13.09 34.27
CA ALA A 712 35.53 13.62 35.62
C ALA A 712 34.77 14.96 35.63
N LEU A 713 35.05 15.85 34.67
CA LEU A 713 34.36 17.12 34.51
C LEU A 713 32.88 16.90 34.16
N LEU A 714 32.60 16.11 33.12
CA LEU A 714 31.23 15.81 32.68
C LEU A 714 30.44 15.07 33.77
N GLY A 715 31.07 14.12 34.47
CA GLY A 715 30.49 13.44 35.63
C GLY A 715 30.08 14.40 36.74
N SER A 716 30.83 15.48 36.95
CA SER A 716 30.46 16.54 37.91
C SER A 716 29.22 17.32 37.48
N TYR A 717 29.04 17.58 36.19
CA TYR A 717 27.82 18.20 35.67
C TYR A 717 26.62 17.26 35.78
N ILE A 718 26.78 15.97 35.44
CA ILE A 718 25.69 15.00 35.53
C ILE A 718 25.24 14.80 36.98
N TYR A 719 26.18 14.71 37.93
CA TYR A 719 25.87 14.68 39.36
C TYR A 719 25.06 15.91 39.78
N ARG A 720 25.49 17.11 39.37
CA ARG A 720 24.81 18.37 39.66
C ARG A 720 23.40 18.44 39.07
N VAL A 721 23.17 17.85 37.90
CA VAL A 721 21.83 17.77 37.30
C VAL A 721 20.88 16.96 38.19
N LYS A 722 21.37 15.87 38.80
CA LYS A 722 20.59 14.97 39.65
C LYS A 722 20.35 15.48 41.07
N PHE A 723 21.39 16.01 41.72
CA PHE A 723 21.38 16.32 43.16
C PHE A 723 21.46 17.81 43.47
N GLY A 724 21.48 18.67 42.44
CA GLY A 724 21.70 20.11 42.60
C GLY A 724 23.10 20.41 43.15
N ASP A 725 23.20 21.40 44.04
CA ASP A 725 24.47 21.77 44.69
C ASP A 725 24.77 20.95 45.96
N THR A 726 23.99 19.88 46.21
CA THR A 726 24.04 19.11 47.46
C THR A 726 25.22 18.14 47.49
N ARG A 727 25.97 18.15 48.59
CA ARG A 727 27.15 17.29 48.81
C ARG A 727 26.84 16.00 49.57
N SER A 728 25.59 15.80 50.01
CA SER A 728 25.16 14.65 50.82
C SER A 728 25.40 13.31 50.14
N HIS A 729 25.29 13.25 48.81
CA HIS A 729 25.42 12.02 48.03
C HIS A 729 26.84 11.73 47.54
N PHE A 730 27.86 12.47 47.99
CA PHE A 730 29.25 12.20 47.59
C PHE A 730 29.75 10.81 48.01
N GLY A 731 29.27 10.31 49.15
CA GLY A 731 29.57 8.95 49.60
C GLY A 731 29.03 7.86 48.67
N GLU A 732 27.96 8.17 47.93
CA GLU A 732 27.21 7.25 47.06
C GLU A 732 27.72 7.25 45.60
N ILE A 733 28.62 8.18 45.24
CA ILE A 733 29.19 8.29 43.88
C ILE A 733 29.74 6.94 43.35
N PRO A 734 30.50 6.14 44.13
CA PRO A 734 31.02 4.85 43.66
C PRO A 734 29.93 3.89 43.21
N GLN A 735 28.76 3.90 43.87
CA GLN A 735 27.63 3.02 43.55
C GLN A 735 26.88 3.48 42.29
N MET A 736 26.91 4.78 41.95
CA MET A 736 26.18 5.36 40.82
C MET A 736 27.05 5.71 39.59
N LEU A 737 28.31 5.27 39.55
CA LEU A 737 29.24 5.60 38.45
C LEU A 737 28.69 5.27 37.05
N ARG A 738 27.91 4.19 36.92
CA ARG A 738 27.25 3.79 35.64
C ARG A 738 26.35 4.86 35.04
N GLU A 739 25.91 5.81 35.86
CA GLU A 739 25.03 6.89 35.45
C GLU A 739 25.76 8.25 35.35
N LEU A 740 27.05 8.29 35.64
CA LEU A 740 27.89 9.51 35.66
C LEU A 740 29.02 9.45 34.62
N ILE A 741 29.54 8.26 34.30
CA ILE A 741 30.70 8.08 33.42
C ILE A 741 30.43 7.04 32.31
N PRO A 742 31.19 7.08 31.20
CA PRO A 742 31.09 6.11 30.12
C PRO A 742 31.33 4.67 30.59
N HIS A 743 30.59 3.73 30.00
CA HIS A 743 30.56 2.33 30.44
C HIS A 743 31.87 1.59 30.18
N ASP A 744 32.61 1.95 29.13
CA ASP A 744 33.94 1.42 28.83
C ASP A 744 35.00 1.87 29.87
N MET A 745 34.86 3.06 30.43
CA MET A 745 35.79 3.60 31.44
C MET A 745 35.54 3.12 32.88
N LEU A 746 34.45 2.39 33.14
CA LEU A 746 34.09 1.92 34.50
C LEU A 746 35.16 1.02 35.14
N ARG A 747 35.95 0.32 34.32
CA ARG A 747 36.95 -0.65 34.77
C ARG A 747 38.39 -0.14 34.67
N GLU A 748 38.61 1.03 34.07
CA GLU A 748 39.95 1.58 33.87
C GLU A 748 40.57 2.15 35.16
N PHE A 749 39.73 2.69 36.07
CA PHE A 749 40.17 3.30 37.32
C PHE A 749 39.35 2.82 38.51
N HIS A 750 39.93 2.90 39.70
CA HIS A 750 39.25 2.51 40.94
C HIS A 750 38.05 3.47 41.22
N PRO A 751 36.89 2.97 41.69
CA PRO A 751 35.71 3.81 41.92
C PRO A 751 35.93 5.03 42.84
N GLU A 752 36.77 4.88 43.87
CA GLU A 752 37.13 6.01 44.74
C GLU A 752 37.97 7.09 44.03
N ASP A 753 38.74 6.72 42.99
CA ASP A 753 39.51 7.69 42.20
C ASP A 753 38.60 8.53 41.33
N TRP A 754 37.56 7.91 40.76
CA TRP A 754 36.51 8.60 40.05
C TRP A 754 35.77 9.57 40.95
N LYS A 755 35.35 9.11 42.13
CA LYS A 755 34.71 9.97 43.14
C LYS A 755 35.59 11.18 43.48
N ARG A 756 36.87 10.98 43.78
CA ARG A 756 37.80 12.08 44.09
C ARG A 756 37.88 13.10 42.94
N ALA A 757 38.02 12.62 41.70
CA ALA A 757 38.11 13.48 40.52
C ALA A 757 36.81 14.25 40.21
N ILE A 758 35.65 13.60 40.35
CA ILE A 758 34.33 14.20 40.15
C ILE A 758 34.06 15.27 41.22
N VAL A 759 34.34 14.99 42.49
CA VAL A 759 34.15 15.94 43.61
C VAL A 759 35.07 17.15 43.47
N ALA A 760 36.31 16.93 43.01
CA ALA A 760 37.25 18.03 42.73
C ALA A 760 36.70 18.96 41.64
N ASN A 761 36.21 18.42 40.52
CA ASN A 761 35.61 19.22 39.44
C ASN A 761 34.29 19.90 39.87
N PHE A 762 33.46 19.21 40.65
CA PHE A 762 32.22 19.78 41.18
C PHE A 762 32.49 21.03 42.03
N SER A 763 33.54 21.00 42.85
CA SER A 763 33.93 22.10 43.74
C SER A 763 34.49 23.31 42.99
N ARG A 764 35.09 23.10 41.80
CA ARG A 764 35.62 24.18 40.94
C ARG A 764 34.53 25.00 40.24
N HIS A 765 33.33 24.46 40.12
CA HIS A 765 32.21 25.09 39.43
C HIS A 765 31.02 25.32 40.38
N HIS A 766 31.25 26.09 41.44
CA HIS A 766 30.19 26.47 42.39
C HIS A 766 29.06 27.24 41.68
N THR A 767 27.88 27.26 42.29
CA THR A 767 26.73 28.14 41.92
C THR A 767 26.01 27.88 40.58
N LYS A 768 26.25 26.75 39.89
CA LYS A 768 25.44 26.39 38.70
C LYS A 768 24.14 25.70 39.09
N SER A 769 23.02 26.14 38.50
CA SER A 769 21.73 25.44 38.57
C SER A 769 21.74 24.12 37.78
N SER A 770 20.73 23.27 37.99
CA SER A 770 20.59 22.01 37.23
C SER A 770 20.52 22.27 35.71
N GLU A 771 19.76 23.27 35.27
CA GLU A 771 19.69 23.66 33.85
C GLU A 771 21.03 24.16 33.30
N GLU A 772 21.75 24.97 34.06
CA GLU A 772 23.07 25.47 33.65
C GLU A 772 24.11 24.36 33.60
N ALA A 773 23.98 23.34 34.45
CA ALA A 773 24.81 22.14 34.39
C ALA A 773 24.53 21.35 33.09
N LYS A 774 23.25 21.18 32.69
CA LYS A 774 22.89 20.58 31.39
C LYS A 774 23.49 21.35 30.21
N ILE A 775 23.35 22.68 30.21
CA ILE A 775 23.90 23.53 29.15
C ILE A 775 25.42 23.51 29.16
N SER A 776 26.07 23.46 30.33
CA SER A 776 27.54 23.37 30.44
C SER A 776 28.06 22.03 29.91
N PHE A 777 27.37 20.93 30.22
CA PHE A 777 27.63 19.62 29.64
C PHE A 777 27.56 19.70 28.12
N LEU A 778 26.46 20.22 27.56
CA LEU A 778 26.26 20.35 26.12
C LEU A 778 27.31 21.24 25.44
N LYS A 779 27.70 22.37 26.05
CA LYS A 779 28.75 23.25 25.54
C LYS A 779 30.12 22.58 25.48
N TYR A 780 30.35 21.60 26.34
CA TYR A 780 31.58 20.81 26.32
C TYR A 780 31.55 19.78 25.20
N VAL A 781 30.51 18.92 25.19
CA VAL A 781 30.42 17.81 24.23
C VAL A 781 30.17 18.27 22.79
N SER A 782 29.58 19.45 22.58
CA SER A 782 29.36 20.03 21.24
C SER A 782 30.63 20.39 20.47
N ARG A 783 31.80 20.33 21.12
CA ARG A 783 33.11 20.49 20.49
C ARG A 783 33.58 19.22 19.78
N TRP A 784 33.00 18.07 20.11
CA TRP A 784 33.35 16.80 19.51
C TRP A 784 32.72 16.67 18.13
N GLU A 785 33.48 16.12 17.17
CA GLU A 785 32.98 15.86 15.82
C GLU A 785 31.81 14.87 15.80
N THR A 786 31.73 14.00 16.82
CA THR A 786 30.69 12.98 16.99
C THR A 786 29.44 13.51 17.71
N PHE A 787 29.39 14.79 18.10
CA PHE A 787 28.21 15.38 18.74
C PHE A 787 26.97 15.34 17.84
N GLY A 788 25.80 15.07 18.42
CA GLY A 788 24.54 15.04 17.66
C GLY A 788 24.46 13.89 16.66
N SER A 789 25.31 12.87 16.80
CA SER A 789 25.29 11.71 15.91
C SER A 789 24.26 10.68 16.35
N THR A 790 23.70 9.95 15.38
CA THR A 790 23.07 8.67 15.65
C THR A 790 24.07 7.57 15.35
N PHE A 791 24.28 6.67 16.31
CA PHE A 791 25.32 5.64 16.25
C PHE A 791 24.72 4.27 15.94
N PHE A 792 25.43 3.50 15.13
CA PHE A 792 25.08 2.14 14.71
C PHE A 792 26.32 1.26 14.82
N GLU A 793 26.27 0.26 15.70
CA GLU A 793 27.28 -0.80 15.71
C GLU A 793 26.90 -1.81 14.63
N VAL A 794 27.82 -2.04 13.70
CA VAL A 794 27.60 -2.87 12.50
C VAL A 794 28.78 -3.78 12.25
N ARG A 795 28.53 -4.85 11.49
CA ARG A 795 29.59 -5.71 10.98
C ARG A 795 29.77 -5.46 9.48
N GLN A 796 30.93 -4.95 9.07
CA GLN A 796 31.24 -4.69 7.66
C GLN A 796 31.95 -5.88 7.01
N ILE A 797 31.72 -6.10 5.71
CA ILE A 797 32.28 -7.27 5.00
C ILE A 797 33.04 -6.94 3.71
N THR A 798 33.13 -5.66 3.33
CA THR A 798 33.63 -5.25 2.01
C THR A 798 34.99 -4.59 2.02
N GLU A 799 35.41 -3.96 3.13
CA GLU A 799 36.64 -3.17 3.20
C GLU A 799 37.67 -3.80 4.14
N PRO A 800 38.68 -4.54 3.63
CA PRO A 800 39.65 -5.26 4.45
C PRO A 800 40.56 -4.35 5.29
N ARG A 801 40.68 -3.07 4.93
CA ARG A 801 41.48 -2.08 5.67
C ARG A 801 40.77 -1.60 6.95
N LEU A 802 39.46 -1.79 7.03
CA LEU A 802 38.65 -1.41 8.18
C LEU A 802 38.45 -2.62 9.10
N PRO A 803 38.30 -2.41 10.42
CA PRO A 803 37.86 -3.46 11.34
C PRO A 803 36.54 -4.12 10.88
N GLU A 804 36.37 -5.40 11.22
CA GLU A 804 35.12 -6.13 10.93
C GLU A 804 33.93 -5.52 11.68
N ILE A 805 34.12 -5.13 12.94
CA ILE A 805 33.11 -4.43 13.74
C ILE A 805 33.40 -2.94 13.66
N LEU A 806 32.42 -2.15 13.20
CA LEU A 806 32.51 -0.70 13.08
C LEU A 806 31.38 -0.03 13.86
N LEU A 807 31.69 1.15 14.40
CA LEU A 807 30.70 2.08 14.90
C LEU A 807 30.47 3.16 13.84
N ILE A 808 29.29 3.18 13.22
CA ILE A 808 28.91 4.21 12.26
C ILE A 808 28.20 5.35 12.97
N GLY A 809 28.67 6.58 12.82
CA GLY A 809 28.01 7.80 13.28
C GLY A 809 27.41 8.58 12.12
N LEU A 810 26.11 8.93 12.19
CA LEU A 810 25.44 9.80 11.23
C LEU A 810 25.10 11.16 11.88
N ASN A 811 25.68 12.25 11.36
CA ASN A 811 25.41 13.62 11.83
C ASN A 811 25.49 14.66 10.70
N LYS A 812 25.47 15.95 11.05
CA LYS A 812 25.53 17.06 10.07
C LYS A 812 26.76 17.04 9.14
N ASN A 813 27.86 16.39 9.55
CA ASN A 813 29.09 16.30 8.77
C ASN A 813 29.05 15.13 7.75
N GLY A 814 28.08 14.20 7.87
CA GLY A 814 27.95 13.05 6.99
C GLY A 814 27.96 11.71 7.74
N VAL A 815 28.56 10.70 7.10
CA VAL A 815 28.78 9.35 7.65
C VAL A 815 30.19 9.26 8.22
N MET A 816 30.32 8.96 9.50
CA MET A 816 31.58 8.74 10.20
C MET A 816 31.77 7.24 10.45
N LEU A 817 32.95 6.72 10.10
CA LEU A 817 33.38 5.36 10.42
C LEU A 817 34.30 5.43 11.63
N ILE A 818 33.92 4.79 12.74
CA ILE A 818 34.61 4.90 14.03
C ILE A 818 35.02 3.50 14.49
N ASP A 819 36.26 3.38 14.97
CA ASP A 819 36.74 2.15 15.61
C ASP A 819 36.11 2.01 17.00
N PRO A 820 35.37 0.92 17.28
CA PRO A 820 34.65 0.74 18.55
C PRO A 820 35.57 0.58 19.77
N ALA A 821 36.84 0.22 19.60
CA ALA A 821 37.77 0.01 20.71
C ALA A 821 38.35 1.35 21.20
N ASN A 822 39.09 2.05 20.34
CA ASN A 822 39.79 3.30 20.69
C ASN A 822 38.96 4.57 20.44
N LYS A 823 37.79 4.45 19.78
CA LYS A 823 36.89 5.56 19.41
C LYS A 823 37.51 6.54 18.41
N ASP A 824 38.54 6.13 17.68
CA ASP A 824 39.16 6.92 16.62
C ASP A 824 38.28 6.94 15.38
N ILE A 825 38.18 8.13 14.77
CA ILE A 825 37.44 8.34 13.52
C ILE A 825 38.36 7.88 12.38
N LEU A 826 38.02 6.76 11.76
CA LEU A 826 38.77 6.17 10.66
C LEU A 826 38.54 6.93 9.34
N ALA A 827 37.31 7.39 9.11
CA ALA A 827 36.94 8.20 7.96
C ALA A 827 35.66 9.00 8.24
N THR A 828 35.54 10.16 7.60
CA THR A 828 34.31 10.97 7.56
C THR A 828 33.96 11.24 6.10
N HIS A 829 32.78 10.78 5.68
CA HIS A 829 32.27 10.92 4.33
C HIS A 829 31.11 11.92 4.31
N PRO A 830 31.29 13.13 3.76
CA PRO A 830 30.22 14.09 3.56
C PRO A 830 29.06 13.50 2.75
N PHE A 831 27.85 14.00 2.99
CA PHE A 831 26.67 13.54 2.24
C PHE A 831 26.78 13.72 0.72
N THR A 832 27.56 14.71 0.26
CA THR A 832 27.84 14.95 -1.17
C THR A 832 28.66 13.85 -1.83
N MET A 833 29.39 13.04 -1.04
CA MET A 833 30.16 11.90 -1.54
C MET A 833 29.34 10.60 -1.56
N ILE A 834 28.13 10.58 -0.99
CA ILE A 834 27.29 9.38 -0.94
C ILE A 834 26.42 9.36 -2.19
N THR A 835 26.71 8.45 -3.11
CA THR A 835 26.01 8.39 -4.41
C THR A 835 24.80 7.48 -4.39
N ASN A 836 24.83 6.41 -3.58
CA ASN A 836 23.71 5.48 -3.46
C ASN A 836 23.71 4.77 -2.10
N TRP A 837 22.53 4.38 -1.63
CA TRP A 837 22.37 3.51 -0.47
C TRP A 837 21.12 2.64 -0.60
N SER A 838 21.12 1.51 0.07
CA SER A 838 19.97 0.62 0.16
C SER A 838 19.98 -0.14 1.48
N CYS A 839 18.81 -0.59 1.92
CA CYS A 839 18.71 -1.42 3.12
C CYS A 839 17.78 -2.61 2.93
N GLY A 840 18.07 -3.67 3.68
CA GLY A 840 17.18 -4.81 3.85
C GLY A 840 16.85 -5.01 5.33
N SER A 841 16.24 -6.15 5.67
CA SER A 841 15.92 -6.46 7.07
C SER A 841 17.16 -6.65 7.95
N ASN A 842 18.27 -7.12 7.36
CA ASN A 842 19.50 -7.51 8.07
C ASN A 842 20.77 -6.88 7.49
N TYR A 843 20.65 -5.94 6.55
CA TYR A 843 21.82 -5.30 5.96
C TYR A 843 21.53 -3.83 5.63
N PHE A 844 22.61 -3.07 5.49
CA PHE A 844 22.65 -1.72 4.99
C PHE A 844 23.85 -1.59 4.04
N HIS A 845 23.64 -1.03 2.86
CA HIS A 845 24.65 -0.85 1.82
C HIS A 845 24.75 0.63 1.45
N MET A 846 25.97 1.15 1.29
CA MET A 846 26.21 2.48 0.72
C MET A 846 27.40 2.47 -0.24
N THR A 847 27.37 3.38 -1.21
CA THR A 847 28.48 3.64 -2.14
C THR A 847 29.00 5.06 -1.91
N ILE A 848 30.31 5.17 -1.75
CA ILE A 848 31.02 6.40 -1.39
C ILE A 848 31.98 6.75 -2.53
N GLY A 849 31.85 7.94 -3.11
CA GLY A 849 32.63 8.39 -4.27
C GLY A 849 31.96 8.10 -5.63
N ASN A 850 32.73 8.20 -6.71
CA ASN A 850 32.26 8.04 -8.10
C ASN A 850 31.68 6.62 -8.33
N PRO A 851 30.58 6.44 -9.07
CA PRO A 851 30.05 5.12 -9.46
C PRO A 851 31.06 4.11 -10.02
N ILE A 852 32.16 4.57 -10.64
CA ILE A 852 33.16 3.73 -11.33
C ILE A 852 34.31 3.30 -10.39
N GLU A 853 34.75 4.16 -9.46
CA GLU A 853 35.90 3.90 -8.56
C GLU A 853 35.58 4.01 -7.05
N GLY A 854 34.32 4.27 -6.70
CA GLY A 854 33.89 4.49 -5.32
C GLY A 854 33.93 3.23 -4.44
N SER A 855 34.24 3.41 -3.16
CA SER A 855 34.22 2.32 -2.19
C SER A 855 32.78 1.90 -1.87
N ARG A 856 32.56 0.59 -1.77
CA ARG A 856 31.25 0.02 -1.43
C ARG A 856 31.33 -0.51 -0.01
N LEU A 857 30.49 0.02 0.86
CA LEU A 857 30.40 -0.41 2.25
C LEU A 857 29.11 -1.22 2.45
N LEU A 858 29.26 -2.52 2.71
CA LEU A 858 28.15 -3.40 3.08
C LEU A 858 28.26 -3.79 4.56
N CYS A 859 27.21 -3.46 5.29
CA CYS A 859 27.09 -3.63 6.73
C CYS A 859 25.95 -4.57 7.07
N GLU A 860 26.21 -5.59 7.88
CA GLU A 860 25.17 -6.41 8.50
C GLU A 860 24.60 -5.68 9.72
N THR A 861 23.30 -5.43 9.70
CA THR A 861 22.59 -4.74 10.78
C THR A 861 21.07 -4.91 10.67
N SER A 862 20.39 -5.01 11.81
CA SER A 862 18.92 -4.98 11.88
C SER A 862 18.34 -3.56 11.88
N LEU A 863 19.20 -2.54 11.89
CA LEU A 863 18.83 -1.12 11.97
C LEU A 863 18.95 -0.39 10.63
N GLY A 864 19.09 -1.12 9.51
CA GLY A 864 19.24 -0.53 8.17
C GLY A 864 18.16 0.49 7.83
N TYR A 865 16.90 0.21 8.19
CA TYR A 865 15.76 1.13 8.00
C TYR A 865 15.94 2.49 8.72
N LYS A 866 16.64 2.54 9.85
CA LYS A 866 16.92 3.82 10.56
C LYS A 866 18.05 4.58 9.90
N MET A 867 19.07 3.87 9.41
CA MET A 867 20.19 4.48 8.69
C MET A 867 19.70 5.10 7.39
N ASP A 868 18.87 4.36 6.65
CA ASP A 868 18.20 4.81 5.41
C ASP A 868 17.34 6.07 5.64
N ASP A 869 16.46 6.04 6.66
CA ASP A 869 15.62 7.18 7.03
C ASP A 869 16.45 8.43 7.37
N LEU A 870 17.52 8.27 8.17
CA LEU A 870 18.37 9.39 8.58
C LEU A 870 19.17 9.96 7.40
N LEU A 871 19.78 9.12 6.56
CA LEU A 871 20.51 9.54 5.37
C LEU A 871 19.59 10.32 4.43
N THR A 872 18.42 9.75 4.12
CA THR A 872 17.41 10.38 3.28
C THR A 872 16.99 11.74 3.85
N SER A 873 16.79 11.82 5.17
CA SER A 873 16.38 13.06 5.83
C SER A 873 17.46 14.14 5.82
N TYR A 874 18.72 13.80 6.10
CA TYR A 874 19.83 14.77 6.05
C TYR A 874 20.07 15.27 4.62
N ILE A 875 20.08 14.38 3.63
CA ILE A 875 20.29 14.76 2.22
C ILE A 875 19.15 15.65 1.73
N SER A 876 17.90 15.31 2.04
CA SER A 876 16.73 16.11 1.66
C SER A 876 16.81 17.54 2.23
N LEU A 877 17.27 17.67 3.47
CA LEU A 877 17.45 18.97 4.12
C LEU A 877 18.55 19.80 3.42
N ILE A 878 19.71 19.19 3.11
CA ILE A 878 20.82 19.86 2.43
C ILE A 878 20.40 20.34 1.04
N LEU A 879 19.68 19.51 0.28
CA LEU A 879 19.17 19.88 -1.04
C LEU A 879 18.19 21.07 -0.96
N ALA A 880 17.36 21.12 0.08
CA ALA A 880 16.45 22.24 0.31
C ALA A 880 17.21 23.54 0.63
N GLU A 881 18.33 23.48 1.36
CA GLU A 881 19.18 24.64 1.64
C GLU A 881 19.92 25.15 0.40
N ILE A 882 20.46 24.24 -0.44
CA ILE A 882 21.13 24.61 -1.71
C ILE A 882 20.16 25.35 -2.63
N LYS A 883 18.92 24.84 -2.79
CA LYS A 883 17.88 25.50 -3.59
C LYS A 883 17.56 26.92 -3.11
N LYS A 884 17.59 27.15 -1.79
CA LYS A 884 17.33 28.49 -1.21
C LYS A 884 18.47 29.49 -1.44
N LYS A 885 19.72 29.02 -1.44
CA LYS A 885 20.89 29.88 -1.64
C LYS A 885 21.08 30.30 -3.09
N ASN A 886 20.68 29.46 -4.06
CA ASN A 886 20.82 29.72 -5.50
C ASN A 886 19.45 29.76 -6.22
N PRO A 887 18.59 30.77 -5.97
CA PRO A 887 17.30 30.88 -6.67
C PRO A 887 17.44 31.23 -8.17
N GLY A 888 18.59 31.79 -8.59
CA GLY A 888 18.81 32.31 -9.95
C GLY A 888 19.39 31.32 -10.98
N ALA A 889 19.86 30.14 -10.60
CA ALA A 889 20.55 29.22 -11.54
C ALA A 889 19.61 28.39 -12.44
N VAL A 890 18.28 28.59 -12.36
CA VAL A 890 17.30 27.84 -13.17
C VAL A 890 16.26 28.77 -13.85
N GLY A 891 16.38 30.10 -13.71
CA GLY A 891 15.40 31.06 -14.24
C GLY A 891 15.84 31.90 -15.45
N GLY A 892 16.99 31.59 -16.07
CA GLY A 892 17.65 32.47 -17.03
C GLY A 892 17.87 31.87 -18.42
N ALA A 893 16.86 31.31 -19.06
CA ALA A 893 16.90 30.99 -20.50
C ALA A 893 15.49 31.11 -21.10
N GLY A 894 14.95 32.32 -21.07
CA GLY A 894 13.61 32.62 -21.57
C GLY A 894 13.44 34.08 -21.93
N SER A 895 14.44 34.71 -22.55
CA SER A 895 14.23 35.93 -23.35
C SER A 895 15.50 36.28 -24.13
N ARG A 896 15.59 35.81 -25.39
CA ARG A 896 16.06 36.58 -26.56
C ARG A 896 16.12 35.67 -27.79
N ARG A 897 15.19 35.97 -28.70
CA ARG A 897 14.96 35.46 -30.07
C ARG A 897 14.30 34.09 -30.19
#